data_AF-X6D3I7-F1
#
_entry.id   AF-X6D3I7-F1
#
_cell.length_a   1.000
_cell.length_b   1.000
_cell.length_c   1.000
_cell.angle_alpha   90.00
_cell.angle_beta   90.00
_cell.angle_gamma   90.00
#
_symmetry.space_group_name_H-M   'P 1'
#
loop_
_entity.id
_entity.type
_entity.pdbx_description
1 polymer ?
#
loop_
_entity_poly.entity_id
_entity_poly.type
_entity_poly.pdbx_seq_one_letter_code
_entity_poly.pdbx_strand_id
1 'polypeptide(L)'
;MANEPIKSLFANDIHRRIEEVIKVDQTSDDILRDEIDEYVVTDAIRSHYTNIFDAFRETPNKPHEGIAIWVSGFFGSGKSSFAKMLGLSIENRVVAGIPAGDRFAQRAGDNKLQVLLKAINEQIPTHAVIFDVSTDRGIRSGNQSLTEIMYGLFLQSLGYAKDLDLSELEIAIEEKGQLEEFEAEYERIFKKQWSREKGKVAFALSEASRVLHNLDPETYPMADSWVKAVKNKADISPGKLAERANELMKRRRPGQALMFVIDEVGQFVARDIQKMLDLQAVVQSLGVKGRGKHWIVVTSQEKLGELVSGLDDKKIELARLMDRFPLQVHLEPSDISEVTSRRVLSKNAPAEKALGELFDQHRGRFTEHTRLTADIRLPELTRDSFVDLYPLLPYQIDLIIQVVSGLRTQGGASKHVGGANRTIIKLAQQLLINPAVNLADQPIGAVARLDQVYDLVEGNIGSEVRAKISAISKELEHPLAQPVAKVICLLQYVKSVHRTTENITAALHPSVVGDSQLAAVKDALRQLEAANKVRLGDDGYRIPTPAEDDWERVRNGISPKPGDAHRIYSEVLASFWQPQPSHTLFDTKTFKAGLSIHGREIVDGDLMFHVHLAEVGASFQAVATELRARSQQERKSVFWAVALNEAIDRETVELFRSKEMLARKEREAKTADETALIGEEKIRQRRHQDELRRLIRAACLAGSVSFRGNDRSPDDRAVDMGKSAADILNDVLPEVFDRFKEAAARLADVKKGVDALFIAENLQGLPPVFSGLGLLRDEKGKTVFRVESGILAEVLSRIEERANYGETASGRFLADELAKEPFGWDFEIVRLLVLSLLRAGKIQATSKGQTIDSATGIEARDTFSNNNFFRQASFRPKKGIEFEELVKASEAFRDTFGSEVRELNAGAIVSELRKEVARHEDPVASAHGQLIAYRLPGAAVLEGAIGQMKAVLRGSEDNAIATFNASHRSIKEAIKRATELDQALSEPRLRDLDRAREALKTAWPFLSGEPDVSEYLRARAAELEDLLARETFYRDLPTIEQNASAIDAEYTRRFDEALEVRIAAYTQALDRLANTPGWDGIDPDQQQRLAAPLERGKTRDQERVPVPQLRSELDACETRLQDAIAELHRIVDGDRVATVRLGGYFSGGVETEEQLDAALAGIREECSRLIGTGKKVIVQ
;
A
#
# COMPACT_ATOMS: atom_id res chain seq x y z
N MET A 1 -45.61 40.91 22.50
CA MET A 1 -44.36 40.18 22.29
C MET A 1 -44.58 38.78 21.74
N ALA A 2 -45.21 37.83 22.46
CA ALA A 2 -45.30 36.42 22.03
C ALA A 2 -46.01 36.10 20.68
N ASN A 3 -46.64 37.09 20.03
CA ASN A 3 -47.25 36.99 18.68
C ASN A 3 -46.61 37.95 17.65
N GLU A 4 -45.56 38.70 18.02
CA GLU A 4 -44.78 39.49 17.07
C GLU A 4 -43.75 38.58 16.36
N PRO A 5 -43.50 38.77 15.05
CA PRO A 5 -42.58 37.94 14.29
C PRO A 5 -41.12 38.41 14.49
N ILE A 6 -40.17 37.47 14.51
CA ILE A 6 -38.73 37.72 14.76
C ILE A 6 -38.15 38.83 13.84
N LYS A 7 -38.66 38.99 12.61
CA LYS A 7 -38.24 40.06 11.70
C LYS A 7 -38.44 41.50 12.20
N SER A 8 -39.31 41.74 13.19
CA SER A 8 -39.48 43.07 13.78
C SER A 8 -38.32 43.48 14.70
N LEU A 9 -37.40 42.57 15.03
CA LEU A 9 -36.33 42.78 16.00
C LEU A 9 -35.08 43.45 15.42
N PHE A 10 -34.88 43.39 14.10
CA PHE A 10 -33.65 43.83 13.46
C PHE A 10 -33.64 45.34 13.17
N ALA A 11 -32.45 45.94 13.12
CA ALA A 11 -32.24 47.33 12.75
C ALA A 11 -32.05 47.52 11.22
N ASN A 12 -31.52 46.50 10.54
CA ASN A 12 -31.26 46.50 9.09
C ASN A 12 -32.25 45.59 8.37
N ASP A 13 -32.53 45.84 7.08
CA ASP A 13 -33.31 44.91 6.27
C ASP A 13 -32.56 43.56 6.13
N ILE A 14 -33.26 42.47 6.47
CA ILE A 14 -32.76 41.11 6.39
C ILE A 14 -32.89 40.50 5.00
N HIS A 15 -33.69 41.08 4.10
CA HIS A 15 -33.87 40.63 2.72
C HIS A 15 -32.84 41.19 1.74
N ARG A 16 -32.06 42.22 2.15
CA ARG A 16 -31.04 42.85 1.31
C ARG A 16 -29.96 41.87 0.82
N ARG A 17 -29.35 42.19 -0.32
CA ARG A 17 -28.33 41.35 -0.97
C ARG A 17 -26.99 41.41 -0.23
N ILE A 18 -26.71 40.39 0.57
CA ILE A 18 -25.37 40.13 1.12
C ILE A 18 -24.62 39.20 0.15
N GLU A 19 -23.49 39.67 -0.37
CA GLU A 19 -22.56 38.87 -1.18
C GLU A 19 -21.83 37.82 -0.33
N GLU A 20 -21.73 36.61 -0.88
CA GLU A 20 -21.15 35.44 -0.18
C GLU A 20 -19.65 35.28 -0.39
N VAL A 21 -19.17 35.67 -1.58
CA VAL A 21 -17.80 35.50 -2.03
C VAL A 21 -17.36 36.84 -2.62
N ILE A 22 -16.41 37.48 -1.96
CA ILE A 22 -15.82 38.73 -2.44
C ILE A 22 -14.98 38.41 -3.66
N LYS A 23 -15.42 38.94 -4.80
CA LYS A 23 -14.72 38.78 -6.07
C LYS A 23 -13.55 39.76 -6.11
N VAL A 24 -12.34 39.22 -6.11
CA VAL A 24 -11.11 40.01 -6.00
C VAL A 24 -10.86 40.81 -7.28
N ASP A 25 -11.28 40.26 -8.43
CA ASP A 25 -11.28 40.85 -9.78
C ASP A 25 -12.37 41.91 -10.01
N GLN A 26 -13.35 42.06 -9.10
CA GLN A 26 -14.48 42.96 -9.29
C GLN A 26 -14.08 44.43 -9.05
N THR A 27 -14.05 45.21 -10.14
CA THR A 27 -13.62 46.62 -10.17
C THR A 27 -14.77 47.63 -10.20
N SER A 28 -16.04 47.20 -10.19
CA SER A 28 -17.20 48.10 -10.22
C SER A 28 -17.31 48.98 -8.95
N ASP A 29 -17.30 50.29 -9.13
CA ASP A 29 -17.38 51.31 -8.07
C ASP A 29 -18.55 51.12 -7.09
N ASP A 30 -19.75 50.78 -7.60
CA ASP A 30 -20.92 50.52 -6.75
C ASP A 30 -20.72 49.31 -5.83
N ILE A 31 -20.17 48.22 -6.37
CA ILE A 31 -19.91 47.00 -5.59
C ILE A 31 -18.77 47.24 -4.59
N LEU A 32 -17.75 48.00 -4.97
CA LEU A 32 -16.64 48.37 -4.08
C LEU A 32 -17.10 49.30 -2.96
N ARG A 33 -18.02 50.24 -3.22
CA ARG A 33 -18.69 51.03 -2.17
C ARG A 33 -19.39 50.08 -1.19
N ASP A 34 -20.27 49.23 -1.70
CA ASP A 34 -21.14 48.40 -0.86
C ASP A 34 -20.34 47.34 -0.08
N GLU A 35 -19.23 46.82 -0.64
CA GLU A 35 -18.26 45.97 0.07
C GLU A 35 -17.58 46.70 1.24
N ILE A 36 -17.11 47.94 1.04
CA ILE A 36 -16.47 48.73 2.10
C ILE A 36 -17.50 49.13 3.16
N ASP A 37 -18.65 49.67 2.75
CA ASP A 37 -19.67 50.23 3.65
C ASP A 37 -20.38 49.13 4.49
N GLU A 38 -20.48 47.88 3.99
CA GLU A 38 -20.93 46.73 4.81
C GLU A 38 -19.83 46.12 5.69
N TYR A 39 -18.54 46.31 5.40
CA TYR A 39 -17.44 45.63 6.12
C TYR A 39 -17.48 45.93 7.63
N VAL A 40 -17.33 44.92 8.49
CA VAL A 40 -17.36 45.08 9.95
C VAL A 40 -15.96 44.90 10.51
N VAL A 41 -15.48 45.92 11.20
CA VAL A 41 -14.16 45.95 11.85
C VAL A 41 -14.36 45.65 13.34
N THR A 42 -14.05 44.42 13.74
CA THR A 42 -13.93 44.02 15.17
C THR A 42 -12.67 44.65 15.78
N ASP A 43 -12.54 44.65 17.10
CA ASP A 43 -11.35 45.26 17.74
C ASP A 43 -10.06 44.43 17.55
N ALA A 44 -10.17 43.13 17.30
CA ALA A 44 -9.04 42.30 16.86
C ALA A 44 -8.64 42.65 15.41
N ILE A 45 -9.60 42.75 14.49
CA ILE A 45 -9.37 43.17 13.10
C ILE A 45 -8.78 44.60 13.05
N ARG A 46 -9.31 45.54 13.84
CA ARG A 46 -8.79 46.91 14.04
C ARG A 46 -7.31 46.89 14.45
N SER A 47 -6.95 46.01 15.38
CA SER A 47 -5.58 45.85 15.87
C SER A 47 -4.64 45.29 14.81
N HIS A 48 -5.09 44.31 14.03
CA HIS A 48 -4.32 43.77 12.89
C HIS A 48 -4.04 44.82 11.81
N TYR A 49 -5.06 45.58 11.39
CA TYR A 49 -4.87 46.71 10.46
C TYR A 49 -3.91 47.75 11.02
N THR A 50 -4.06 48.13 12.28
CA THR A 50 -3.20 49.11 12.95
C THR A 50 -1.72 48.70 12.88
N ASN A 51 -1.40 47.46 13.24
CA ASN A 51 -0.03 46.95 13.25
C ASN A 51 0.57 46.88 11.84
N ILE A 52 -0.24 46.53 10.83
CA ILE A 52 0.18 46.50 9.43
C ILE A 52 0.46 47.92 8.92
N PHE A 53 -0.42 48.88 9.18
CA PHE A 53 -0.25 50.26 8.75
C PHE A 53 0.92 50.96 9.46
N ASP A 54 1.14 50.71 10.76
CA ASP A 54 2.33 51.21 11.46
C ASP A 54 3.62 50.68 10.80
N ALA A 55 3.70 49.37 10.50
CA ALA A 55 4.85 48.76 9.85
C ALA A 55 5.08 49.29 8.41
N PHE A 56 4.02 49.38 7.60
CA PHE A 56 4.07 49.93 6.24
C PHE A 56 4.53 51.40 6.23
N ARG A 57 4.13 52.17 7.26
CA ARG A 57 4.50 53.58 7.41
C ARG A 57 5.95 53.80 7.87
N GLU A 58 6.55 52.89 8.65
CA GLU A 58 7.98 53.00 8.99
C GLU A 58 8.90 52.84 7.76
N THR A 59 8.44 52.11 6.75
CA THR A 59 9.26 51.54 5.69
C THR A 59 10.14 52.53 4.90
N PRO A 60 9.69 53.75 4.51
CA PRO A 60 10.54 54.72 3.79
C PRO A 60 11.72 55.22 4.64
N ASN A 61 11.55 55.27 5.96
CA ASN A 61 12.57 55.73 6.92
C ASN A 61 13.48 54.57 7.37
N LYS A 62 12.98 53.32 7.26
CA LYS A 62 13.65 52.11 7.77
C LYS A 62 13.47 50.93 6.78
N PRO A 63 14.13 50.96 5.61
CA PRO A 63 14.05 49.90 4.61
C PRO A 63 14.42 48.52 5.16
N HIS A 64 13.55 47.52 4.96
CA HIS A 64 13.73 46.16 5.47
C HIS A 64 13.20 45.09 4.51
N GLU A 65 13.59 43.83 4.74
CA GLU A 65 13.18 42.68 3.92
C GLU A 65 11.85 42.06 4.37
N GLY A 66 11.37 42.39 5.58
CA GLY A 66 10.12 41.87 6.17
C GLY A 66 8.83 42.47 5.59
N ILE A 67 8.60 42.26 4.29
CA ILE A 67 7.54 42.93 3.50
C ILE A 67 6.27 42.10 3.29
N ALA A 68 6.12 41.01 4.04
CA ALA A 68 5.15 39.95 3.76
C ALA A 68 4.14 39.76 4.90
N ILE A 69 2.86 39.65 4.52
CA ILE A 69 1.72 39.56 5.42
C ILE A 69 0.96 38.24 5.13
N TRP A 70 0.84 37.38 6.14
CA TRP A 70 0.09 36.13 6.04
C TRP A 70 -1.27 36.26 6.73
N VAL A 71 -2.36 36.02 6.00
CA VAL A 71 -3.74 36.13 6.50
C VAL A 71 -4.38 34.75 6.56
N SER A 72 -4.50 34.18 7.76
CA SER A 72 -5.04 32.84 8.03
C SER A 72 -6.34 32.85 8.84
N GLY A 73 -7.06 31.72 8.79
CA GLY A 73 -8.37 31.53 9.40
C GLY A 73 -9.20 30.47 8.67
N PHE A 74 -10.29 30.01 9.27
CA PHE A 74 -11.18 28.97 8.73
C PHE A 74 -11.96 29.43 7.47
N PHE A 75 -12.69 28.54 6.81
CA PHE A 75 -13.45 28.91 5.61
C PHE A 75 -14.62 29.84 5.93
N GLY A 76 -14.76 30.93 5.18
CA GLY A 76 -15.74 31.99 5.47
C GLY A 76 -15.31 32.98 6.57
N SER A 77 -14.10 32.88 7.14
CA SER A 77 -13.59 33.78 8.18
C SER A 77 -13.25 35.21 7.72
N GLY A 78 -13.63 35.62 6.50
CA GLY A 78 -13.42 36.97 6.00
C GLY A 78 -12.01 37.30 5.44
N LYS A 79 -11.10 36.33 5.29
CA LYS A 79 -9.71 36.57 4.81
C LYS A 79 -9.61 37.39 3.51
N SER A 80 -10.35 36.99 2.47
CA SER A 80 -10.43 37.68 1.19
C SER A 80 -10.89 39.13 1.36
N SER A 81 -11.85 39.36 2.26
CA SER A 81 -12.31 40.70 2.65
C SER A 81 -11.18 41.49 3.30
N PHE A 82 -10.49 40.90 4.28
CA PHE A 82 -9.41 41.56 5.00
C PHE A 82 -8.29 42.00 4.05
N ALA A 83 -7.85 41.09 3.18
CA ALA A 83 -6.81 41.31 2.20
C ALA A 83 -7.22 42.34 1.11
N LYS A 84 -8.43 42.23 0.56
CA LYS A 84 -8.94 43.20 -0.44
C LYS A 84 -9.11 44.60 0.17
N MET A 85 -9.69 44.72 1.37
CA MET A 85 -9.83 46.00 2.07
C MET A 85 -8.46 46.61 2.41
N LEU A 86 -7.48 45.78 2.83
CA LEU A 86 -6.10 46.21 3.06
C LEU A 86 -5.51 46.84 1.79
N GLY A 87 -5.54 46.11 0.67
CA GLY A 87 -5.03 46.58 -0.63
C GLY A 87 -5.70 47.87 -1.09
N LEU A 88 -7.05 47.93 -1.08
CA LEU A 88 -7.80 49.10 -1.51
C LEU A 88 -7.55 50.33 -0.62
N SER A 89 -7.39 50.14 0.69
CA SER A 89 -7.14 51.27 1.62
C SER A 89 -5.78 51.95 1.41
N ILE A 90 -4.78 51.18 0.95
CA ILE A 90 -3.40 51.61 0.67
C ILE A 90 -3.23 52.08 -0.80
N GLU A 91 -3.94 51.46 -1.75
CA GLU A 91 -4.08 51.99 -3.12
C GLU A 91 -4.79 53.35 -3.12
N ASN A 92 -5.75 53.52 -2.19
CA ASN A 92 -6.56 54.72 -1.97
C ASN A 92 -7.26 55.27 -3.22
N ARG A 93 -7.55 54.41 -4.20
CA ARG A 93 -8.28 54.82 -5.40
C ARG A 93 -9.64 55.42 -5.03
N VAL A 94 -10.12 56.36 -5.85
CA VAL A 94 -11.46 56.93 -5.67
C VAL A 94 -12.50 55.87 -6.03
N VAL A 95 -13.45 55.64 -5.12
CA VAL A 95 -14.58 54.71 -5.30
C VAL A 95 -15.85 55.49 -5.02
N ALA A 96 -16.74 55.61 -6.02
CA ALA A 96 -17.99 56.36 -5.94
C ALA A 96 -17.79 57.78 -5.33
N GLY A 97 -16.74 58.48 -5.80
CA GLY A 97 -16.42 59.86 -5.41
C GLY A 97 -15.65 60.06 -4.09
N ILE A 98 -15.35 58.99 -3.32
CA ILE A 98 -14.59 59.07 -2.05
C ILE A 98 -13.34 58.18 -2.15
N PRO A 99 -12.15 58.61 -1.68
CA PRO A 99 -10.97 57.74 -1.62
C PRO A 99 -11.21 56.51 -0.74
N ALA A 100 -10.78 55.33 -1.19
CA ALA A 100 -11.06 54.07 -0.52
C ALA A 100 -10.52 54.01 0.92
N GLY A 101 -9.35 54.60 1.19
CA GLY A 101 -8.78 54.70 2.54
C GLY A 101 -9.60 55.60 3.47
N ASP A 102 -10.14 56.71 2.97
CA ASP A 102 -11.02 57.60 3.75
C ASP A 102 -12.35 56.92 4.09
N ARG A 103 -12.99 56.23 3.12
CA ARG A 103 -14.23 55.48 3.37
C ARG A 103 -13.98 54.34 4.37
N PHE A 104 -12.91 53.58 4.20
CA PHE A 104 -12.54 52.50 5.12
C PHE A 104 -12.25 53.01 6.54
N ALA A 105 -11.51 54.12 6.68
CA ALA A 105 -11.22 54.72 7.98
C ALA A 105 -12.48 55.24 8.70
N GLN A 106 -13.40 55.87 7.96
CA GLN A 106 -14.72 56.27 8.48
C GLN A 106 -15.52 55.05 8.95
N ARG A 107 -15.54 53.97 8.15
CA ARG A 107 -16.26 52.73 8.47
C ARG A 107 -15.68 51.99 9.68
N ALA A 108 -14.35 51.97 9.84
CA ALA A 108 -13.69 51.40 11.00
C ALA A 108 -13.97 52.19 12.30
N GLY A 109 -14.32 53.48 12.17
CA GLY A 109 -14.57 54.36 13.31
C GLY A 109 -13.34 54.49 14.20
N ASP A 110 -12.17 54.78 13.61
CA ASP A 110 -10.90 54.82 14.34
C ASP A 110 -10.01 56.01 13.94
N ASN A 111 -9.74 56.88 14.91
CA ASN A 111 -8.90 58.06 14.71
C ASN A 111 -7.43 57.69 14.43
N LYS A 112 -6.91 56.56 14.94
CA LYS A 112 -5.53 56.13 14.65
C LYS A 112 -5.43 55.56 13.24
N LEU A 113 -6.35 54.69 12.82
CA LEU A 113 -6.39 54.19 11.44
C LEU A 113 -6.54 55.34 10.44
N GLN A 114 -7.40 56.32 10.72
CA GLN A 114 -7.57 57.49 9.84
C GLN A 114 -6.28 58.31 9.69
N VAL A 115 -5.56 58.57 10.78
CA VAL A 115 -4.26 59.28 10.75
C VAL A 115 -3.18 58.46 10.05
N LEU A 116 -3.14 57.14 10.27
CA LEU A 116 -2.17 56.25 9.61
C LEU A 116 -2.41 56.14 8.11
N LEU A 117 -3.63 55.85 7.68
CA LEU A 117 -3.99 55.74 6.27
C LEU A 117 -3.75 57.05 5.54
N LYS A 118 -4.13 58.19 6.11
CA LYS A 118 -3.81 59.49 5.53
C LYS A 118 -2.30 59.70 5.36
N ALA A 119 -1.50 59.41 6.38
CA ALA A 119 -0.05 59.54 6.31
C ALA A 119 0.59 58.57 5.28
N ILE A 120 0.09 57.34 5.18
CA ILE A 120 0.53 56.37 4.15
C ILE A 120 0.18 56.89 2.76
N ASN A 121 -1.05 57.33 2.55
CA ASN A 121 -1.55 57.71 1.22
C ASN A 121 -0.94 59.04 0.72
N GLU A 122 -0.46 59.90 1.63
CA GLU A 122 0.31 61.11 1.31
C GLU A 122 1.81 60.85 1.11
N GLN A 123 2.43 59.90 1.82
CA GLN A 123 3.90 59.71 1.86
C GLN A 123 4.39 58.48 1.09
N ILE A 124 3.52 57.51 0.85
CA ILE A 124 3.77 56.22 0.19
C ILE A 124 2.61 55.90 -0.79
N PRO A 125 2.40 56.72 -1.85
CA PRO A 125 1.47 56.35 -2.92
C PRO A 125 1.78 54.95 -3.44
N THR A 126 0.76 54.08 -3.53
CA THR A 126 0.97 52.64 -3.77
C THR A 126 0.07 52.13 -4.88
N HIS A 127 0.64 51.35 -5.80
CA HIS A 127 -0.10 50.60 -6.81
C HIS A 127 -0.39 49.19 -6.28
N ALA A 128 -1.67 48.77 -6.28
CA ALA A 128 -2.08 47.47 -5.77
C ALA A 128 -2.45 46.50 -6.90
N VAL A 129 -1.95 45.27 -6.81
CA VAL A 129 -2.25 44.16 -7.74
C VAL A 129 -2.99 43.09 -6.94
N ILE A 130 -4.32 43.12 -7.01
CA ILE A 130 -5.22 42.33 -6.15
C ILE A 130 -5.90 41.23 -7.00
N PHE A 131 -5.70 39.95 -6.65
CA PHE A 131 -6.22 38.81 -7.43
C PHE A 131 -6.37 37.52 -6.60
N ASP A 132 -7.03 36.51 -7.19
CA ASP A 132 -7.26 35.17 -6.61
C ASP A 132 -6.56 34.10 -7.46
N VAL A 133 -5.69 33.31 -6.84
CA VAL A 133 -4.88 32.26 -7.50
C VAL A 133 -5.69 30.99 -7.80
N SER A 134 -6.90 30.86 -7.27
CA SER A 134 -7.75 29.66 -7.42
C SER A 134 -8.83 29.77 -8.50
N THR A 135 -9.29 30.98 -8.85
CA THR A 135 -10.40 31.20 -9.79
C THR A 135 -10.05 31.94 -11.08
N ASP A 136 -8.86 32.55 -11.18
CA ASP A 136 -8.44 33.25 -12.38
C ASP A 136 -8.33 32.32 -13.59
N ARG A 137 -9.08 32.65 -14.65
CA ARG A 137 -9.19 31.86 -15.89
C ARG A 137 -7.89 31.81 -16.71
N GLY A 138 -6.84 32.51 -16.28
CA GLY A 138 -5.52 32.49 -16.89
C GLY A 138 -4.68 31.23 -16.60
N ILE A 139 -5.10 30.32 -15.72
CA ILE A 139 -4.36 29.08 -15.41
C ILE A 139 -4.51 28.10 -16.58
N ARG A 140 -3.57 28.19 -17.53
CA ARG A 140 -3.57 27.44 -18.79
C ARG A 140 -3.07 26.01 -18.63
N SER A 141 -2.31 25.76 -17.56
CA SER A 141 -1.76 24.46 -17.19
C SER A 141 -1.70 24.34 -15.67
N GLY A 142 -1.98 23.15 -15.13
CA GLY A 142 -1.87 22.88 -13.69
C GLY A 142 -0.45 23.06 -13.13
N ASN A 143 0.57 23.10 -14.00
CA ASN A 143 1.98 23.18 -13.62
C ASN A 143 2.55 24.61 -13.54
N GLN A 144 1.77 25.66 -13.84
CA GLN A 144 2.27 27.04 -13.76
C GLN A 144 2.71 27.42 -12.33
N SER A 145 3.79 28.20 -12.26
CA SER A 145 4.33 28.79 -11.03
C SER A 145 3.48 29.97 -10.54
N LEU A 146 3.62 30.33 -9.26
CA LEU A 146 3.05 31.57 -8.74
C LEU A 146 3.81 32.79 -9.29
N THR A 147 5.12 32.66 -9.52
CA THR A 147 5.95 33.67 -10.18
C THR A 147 5.37 34.11 -11.54
N GLU A 148 5.00 33.17 -12.42
CA GLU A 148 4.35 33.49 -13.70
C GLU A 148 3.04 34.27 -13.52
N ILE A 149 2.17 33.79 -12.64
CA ILE A 149 0.84 34.37 -12.42
C ILE A 149 0.95 35.79 -11.84
N MET A 150 1.80 35.98 -10.83
CA MET A 150 2.13 37.29 -10.25
C MET A 150 2.70 38.24 -11.29
N TYR A 151 3.59 37.73 -12.16
CA TYR A 151 4.23 38.55 -13.18
C TYR A 151 3.21 39.01 -14.23
N GLY A 152 2.44 38.11 -14.83
CA GLY A 152 1.43 38.47 -15.83
C GLY A 152 0.41 39.49 -15.33
N LEU A 153 -0.09 39.31 -14.10
CA LEU A 153 -1.04 40.25 -13.51
C LEU A 153 -0.42 41.60 -13.15
N PHE A 154 0.86 41.64 -12.77
CA PHE A 154 1.60 42.89 -12.59
C PHE A 154 1.71 43.67 -13.90
N LEU A 155 2.09 43.01 -15.00
CA LEU A 155 2.19 43.61 -16.33
C LEU A 155 0.85 44.20 -16.79
N GLN A 156 -0.22 43.41 -16.70
CA GLN A 156 -1.57 43.85 -17.01
C GLN A 156 -2.00 45.07 -16.18
N SER A 157 -1.66 45.12 -14.90
CA SER A 157 -1.98 46.26 -14.03
C SER A 157 -1.24 47.57 -14.40
N LEU A 158 -0.13 47.46 -15.15
CA LEU A 158 0.64 48.59 -15.68
C LEU A 158 0.24 48.98 -17.12
N GLY A 159 -0.79 48.35 -17.71
CA GLY A 159 -1.23 48.63 -19.08
C GLY A 159 -0.30 48.05 -20.15
N TYR A 160 0.56 47.11 -19.77
CA TYR A 160 1.07 46.06 -20.65
C TYR A 160 -0.03 44.98 -20.73
N ALA A 161 0.27 43.68 -20.83
CA ALA A 161 -0.76 42.68 -20.54
C ALA A 161 -0.23 41.35 -20.03
N LYS A 162 -1.18 40.44 -19.86
CA LYS A 162 -1.11 39.35 -18.91
C LYS A 162 -0.35 38.15 -19.42
N ASP A 163 -0.62 37.80 -20.67
CA ASP A 163 0.10 36.69 -21.24
C ASP A 163 1.57 37.06 -21.28
N LEU A 164 2.39 36.09 -20.87
CA LEU A 164 3.80 36.29 -20.77
C LEU A 164 4.50 36.19 -22.14
N ASP A 165 3.82 36.09 -23.31
CA ASP A 165 4.39 36.27 -24.66
C ASP A 165 3.99 37.65 -25.28
N LEU A 166 3.32 38.52 -24.53
CA LEU A 166 3.42 39.99 -24.61
C LEU A 166 4.92 40.65 -24.59
N SER A 167 5.86 41.26 -23.68
CA SER A 167 6.76 41.24 -22.34
C SER A 167 8.31 40.94 -22.32
N GLU A 168 9.06 40.38 -23.31
CA GLU A 168 10.44 40.58 -23.89
C GLU A 168 10.93 41.90 -24.77
N LEU A 169 10.71 42.27 -26.07
CA LEU A 169 10.93 43.62 -26.85
C LEU A 169 10.13 45.11 -26.88
N GLU A 170 8.89 45.51 -26.39
CA GLU A 170 8.10 46.81 -26.09
C GLU A 170 8.67 47.62 -24.96
N ILE A 171 8.86 47.07 -23.76
CA ILE A 171 10.10 47.31 -23.01
C ILE A 171 11.04 48.13 -23.87
N ALA A 172 11.51 47.49 -24.96
CA ALA A 172 12.63 47.83 -25.85
C ALA A 172 12.18 48.52 -27.12
N ILE A 173 10.93 48.98 -27.18
CA ILE A 173 10.39 49.79 -28.25
C ILE A 173 9.85 51.07 -27.61
N GLU A 174 9.11 51.05 -26.51
CA GLU A 174 8.99 52.11 -25.48
C GLU A 174 10.35 52.64 -24.97
N GLU A 175 11.34 51.80 -24.64
CA GLU A 175 12.74 52.18 -24.25
C GLU A 175 13.55 52.70 -25.44
N LYS A 176 13.15 52.36 -26.67
CA LYS A 176 13.64 53.03 -27.89
C LYS A 176 12.79 54.26 -28.27
N GLY A 177 11.72 54.58 -27.55
CA GLY A 177 10.78 55.68 -27.85
C GLY A 177 9.77 55.44 -28.99
N GLN A 178 9.65 54.19 -29.46
CA GLN A 178 8.91 53.73 -30.64
C GLN A 178 7.59 52.99 -30.33
N LEU A 179 7.09 52.96 -29.08
CA LEU A 179 5.83 52.25 -28.76
C LEU A 179 4.65 52.82 -29.56
N GLU A 180 4.50 54.14 -29.55
CA GLU A 180 3.44 54.86 -30.27
C GLU A 180 3.49 54.64 -31.79
N GLU A 181 4.69 54.61 -32.38
CA GLU A 181 4.93 54.30 -33.80
C GLU A 181 4.38 52.92 -34.17
N PHE A 182 4.57 51.94 -33.29
CA PHE A 182 4.10 50.59 -33.50
C PHE A 182 2.59 50.42 -33.24
N GLU A 183 2.02 51.06 -32.21
CA GLU A 183 0.56 51.04 -32.01
C GLU A 183 -0.17 51.71 -33.21
N ALA A 184 0.40 52.79 -33.76
CA ALA A 184 -0.11 53.46 -34.95
C ALA A 184 0.02 52.62 -36.23
N GLU A 185 1.15 51.94 -36.44
CA GLU A 185 1.34 51.03 -37.58
C GLU A 185 0.40 49.80 -37.47
N TYR A 186 0.17 49.29 -36.26
CA TYR A 186 -0.82 48.25 -36.02
C TYR A 186 -2.23 48.70 -36.44
N GLU A 187 -2.69 49.85 -35.95
CA GLU A 187 -4.00 50.39 -36.33
C GLU A 187 -4.06 50.72 -37.84
N ARG A 188 -2.92 51.10 -38.46
CA ARG A 188 -2.82 51.28 -39.91
C ARG A 188 -3.08 49.99 -40.68
N ILE A 189 -2.58 48.83 -40.23
CA ILE A 189 -2.71 47.55 -40.95
C ILE A 189 -4.01 46.81 -40.59
N PHE A 190 -4.35 46.70 -39.30
CA PHE A 190 -5.43 45.83 -38.79
C PHE A 190 -6.75 46.55 -38.49
N LYS A 191 -6.74 47.88 -38.50
CA LYS A 191 -7.91 48.77 -38.25
C LYS A 191 -8.54 48.60 -36.87
N LYS A 192 -7.73 48.23 -35.88
CA LYS A 192 -8.10 48.03 -34.48
C LYS A 192 -6.99 48.58 -33.57
N GLN A 193 -7.27 48.67 -32.28
CA GLN A 193 -6.40 49.35 -31.31
C GLN A 193 -5.60 48.35 -30.48
N TRP A 194 -4.26 48.49 -30.51
CA TRP A 194 -3.31 47.70 -29.72
C TRP A 194 -3.70 47.52 -28.25
N SER A 195 -4.08 48.63 -27.61
CA SER A 195 -4.44 48.68 -26.19
C SER A 195 -5.78 48.02 -25.85
N ARG A 196 -6.62 47.72 -26.86
CA ARG A 196 -7.80 46.85 -26.71
C ARG A 196 -7.48 45.44 -27.09
N GLU A 197 -6.85 45.26 -28.24
CA GLU A 197 -6.52 43.98 -28.83
C GLU A 197 -5.40 43.27 -28.04
N LYS A 198 -5.43 43.41 -26.68
CA LYS A 198 -4.69 42.78 -25.58
C LYS A 198 -5.39 41.79 -24.57
N GLY A 199 -6.46 41.01 -24.94
CA GLY A 199 -7.34 40.12 -24.08
C GLY A 199 -7.87 38.65 -24.41
N LYS A 200 -8.09 38.13 -25.65
CA LYS A 200 -8.41 36.72 -26.14
C LYS A 200 -7.71 36.33 -27.50
N VAL A 201 -7.12 35.12 -27.70
CA VAL A 201 -5.64 34.81 -27.73
C VAL A 201 -4.71 34.58 -29.03
N ALA A 202 -5.01 34.71 -30.35
CA ALA A 202 -4.32 34.06 -31.51
C ALA A 202 -3.59 34.88 -32.59
N PHE A 203 -4.00 36.11 -32.88
CA PHE A 203 -3.78 36.59 -34.26
C PHE A 203 -2.51 37.46 -34.38
N ALA A 204 -2.19 38.27 -33.36
CA ALA A 204 -1.15 39.29 -33.45
C ALA A 204 0.29 39.05 -32.99
N LEU A 205 0.70 37.87 -32.50
CA LEU A 205 2.09 37.44 -32.71
C LEU A 205 2.38 37.44 -34.20
N SER A 206 1.41 36.95 -34.97
CA SER A 206 1.56 36.76 -36.40
C SER A 206 1.38 38.10 -37.10
N GLU A 207 0.36 38.88 -36.70
CA GLU A 207 0.05 40.19 -37.27
C GLU A 207 1.02 41.31 -36.85
N ALA A 208 1.66 41.21 -35.69
CA ALA A 208 2.62 42.19 -35.19
C ALA A 208 4.08 41.70 -35.09
N SER A 209 4.36 40.41 -35.35
CA SER A 209 5.54 40.02 -36.15
C SER A 209 5.48 40.69 -37.53
N ARG A 210 4.28 40.75 -38.14
CA ARG A 210 4.06 41.44 -39.42
C ARG A 210 4.09 42.97 -39.31
N VAL A 211 3.71 43.58 -38.18
CA VAL A 211 4.00 45.00 -37.89
C VAL A 211 5.51 45.21 -37.79
N LEU A 212 6.23 44.39 -37.01
CA LEU A 212 7.69 44.46 -36.89
C LEU A 212 8.38 44.31 -38.25
N HIS A 213 7.92 43.40 -39.11
CA HIS A 213 8.39 43.25 -40.50
C HIS A 213 8.16 44.48 -41.37
N ASN A 214 7.10 45.27 -41.13
CA ASN A 214 6.86 46.51 -41.88
C ASN A 214 7.66 47.70 -41.34
N LEU A 215 7.94 47.74 -40.02
CA LEU A 215 8.73 48.81 -39.38
C LEU A 215 10.24 48.61 -39.55
N ASP A 216 10.71 47.37 -39.44
CA ASP A 216 12.12 46.98 -39.55
C ASP A 216 12.26 45.71 -40.42
N PRO A 217 12.18 45.85 -41.76
CA PRO A 217 12.34 44.74 -42.69
C PRO A 217 13.77 44.18 -42.74
N GLU A 218 14.77 44.93 -42.24
CA GLU A 218 16.17 44.48 -42.23
C GLU A 218 16.43 43.49 -41.09
N THR A 219 15.91 43.77 -39.89
CA THR A 219 15.96 42.82 -38.75
C THR A 219 14.93 41.70 -38.90
N TYR A 220 13.76 41.97 -39.48
CA TYR A 220 12.66 41.01 -39.62
C TYR A 220 12.27 40.79 -41.09
N PRO A 221 13.07 40.03 -41.87
CA PRO A 221 12.90 39.92 -43.33
C PRO A 221 11.64 39.16 -43.79
N MET A 222 10.97 38.42 -42.92
CA MET A 222 9.69 37.76 -43.19
C MET A 222 8.64 38.24 -42.19
N ALA A 223 7.38 38.29 -42.62
CA ALA A 223 6.23 38.58 -41.76
C ALA A 223 6.15 37.67 -40.51
N ASP A 224 6.73 36.47 -40.55
CA ASP A 224 6.82 35.54 -39.42
C ASP A 224 8.22 35.37 -38.80
N SER A 225 9.21 36.19 -39.20
CA SER A 225 10.59 36.13 -38.69
C SER A 225 10.64 36.31 -37.17
N TRP A 226 9.91 37.31 -36.66
CA TRP A 226 9.88 37.56 -35.23
C TRP A 226 9.15 36.42 -34.52
N VAL A 227 7.88 36.10 -34.86
CA VAL A 227 7.10 35.03 -34.20
C VAL A 227 7.80 33.66 -34.15
N LYS A 228 8.65 33.32 -35.14
CA LYS A 228 9.45 32.09 -35.15
C LYS A 228 10.65 32.10 -34.20
N ALA A 229 11.44 33.16 -34.21
CA ALA A 229 12.50 33.35 -33.22
C ALA A 229 11.89 33.28 -31.81
N VAL A 230 10.77 33.97 -31.61
CA VAL A 230 10.16 34.17 -30.31
C VAL A 230 9.14 33.10 -29.85
N LYS A 231 9.08 31.88 -30.41
CA LYS A 231 8.19 30.82 -29.88
C LYS A 231 8.93 29.79 -29.03
N ASN A 232 8.59 29.67 -27.74
CA ASN A 232 9.13 28.73 -26.72
C ASN A 232 10.54 28.95 -26.05
N LYS A 233 11.28 30.10 -26.12
CA LYS A 233 12.67 30.30 -25.56
C LYS A 233 13.13 31.52 -24.64
N ALA A 234 12.31 32.11 -23.73
CA ALA A 234 12.62 33.10 -22.66
C ALA A 234 11.56 33.07 -21.49
N ASP A 235 11.86 33.04 -20.18
CA ASP A 235 10.92 32.77 -19.04
C ASP A 235 11.12 33.72 -17.82
N ILE A 236 10.36 33.58 -16.72
CA ILE A 236 10.38 34.44 -15.51
C ILE A 236 10.74 33.67 -14.22
N SER A 237 11.76 34.12 -13.51
CA SER A 237 12.13 33.60 -12.17
C SER A 237 11.79 34.60 -11.04
N PRO A 238 11.65 34.17 -9.77
CA PRO A 238 11.40 35.04 -8.63
C PRO A 238 12.35 36.25 -8.54
N GLY A 239 13.63 36.02 -8.85
CA GLY A 239 14.65 37.06 -8.89
C GLY A 239 14.49 38.04 -10.05
N LYS A 240 14.00 37.56 -11.21
CA LYS A 240 13.70 38.35 -12.42
C LYS A 240 12.45 39.21 -12.16
N LEU A 241 11.40 38.66 -11.53
CA LEU A 241 10.19 39.37 -11.06
C LEU A 241 10.50 40.49 -10.06
N ALA A 242 11.44 40.30 -9.14
CA ALA A 242 11.79 41.37 -8.20
C ALA A 242 12.66 42.49 -8.80
N GLU A 243 13.32 42.24 -9.94
CA GLU A 243 13.93 43.28 -10.78
C GLU A 243 12.87 44.00 -11.63
N ARG A 244 11.90 43.27 -12.19
CA ARG A 244 10.72 43.81 -12.87
C ARG A 244 10.00 44.84 -12.04
N ALA A 245 9.56 44.44 -10.85
CA ALA A 245 8.84 45.29 -9.92
C ALA A 245 9.58 46.63 -9.68
N ASN A 246 10.92 46.61 -9.64
CA ASN A 246 11.73 47.81 -9.48
C ASN A 246 11.81 48.72 -10.72
N GLU A 247 11.92 48.17 -11.92
CA GLU A 247 12.03 49.00 -13.13
C GLU A 247 10.67 49.46 -13.64
N LEU A 248 9.69 48.57 -13.72
CA LEU A 248 8.43 48.87 -14.39
C LEU A 248 7.59 49.87 -13.59
N MET A 249 7.69 49.82 -12.25
CA MET A 249 7.17 50.85 -11.36
C MET A 249 7.87 52.20 -11.58
N LYS A 250 9.20 52.25 -11.66
CA LYS A 250 9.91 53.51 -11.99
C LYS A 250 9.45 54.11 -13.32
N ARG A 251 9.08 53.25 -14.28
CA ARG A 251 8.71 53.64 -15.63
C ARG A 251 7.26 54.13 -15.75
N ARG A 252 6.27 53.34 -15.33
CA ARG A 252 4.83 53.64 -15.48
C ARG A 252 4.09 54.06 -14.20
N ARG A 253 4.74 54.00 -13.03
CA ARG A 253 4.21 54.45 -11.72
C ARG A 253 5.31 55.17 -10.91
N PRO A 254 6.01 56.17 -11.48
CA PRO A 254 7.18 56.79 -10.85
C PRO A 254 6.85 57.33 -9.45
N GLY A 255 7.70 56.99 -8.48
CA GLY A 255 7.53 57.37 -7.07
C GLY A 255 6.60 56.49 -6.25
N GLN A 256 5.85 55.56 -6.86
CA GLN A 256 4.93 54.67 -6.12
C GLN A 256 5.61 53.41 -5.59
N ALA A 257 5.09 52.89 -4.47
CA ALA A 257 5.34 51.53 -3.99
C ALA A 257 4.40 50.53 -4.69
N LEU A 258 4.67 49.24 -4.54
CA LEU A 258 3.89 48.14 -5.11
C LEU A 258 3.38 47.22 -3.99
N MET A 259 2.10 46.83 -4.03
CA MET A 259 1.55 45.79 -3.16
C MET A 259 0.87 44.70 -3.98
N PHE A 260 1.35 43.47 -3.86
CA PHE A 260 0.61 42.29 -4.30
C PHE A 260 -0.36 41.85 -3.21
N VAL A 261 -1.61 41.58 -3.57
CA VAL A 261 -2.62 41.00 -2.69
C VAL A 261 -3.18 39.76 -3.36
N ILE A 262 -2.88 38.60 -2.77
CA ILE A 262 -3.02 37.30 -3.42
C ILE A 262 -3.93 36.42 -2.57
N ASP A 263 -5.13 36.15 -3.06
CA ASP A 263 -6.12 35.33 -2.36
C ASP A 263 -5.96 33.84 -2.67
N GLU A 264 -6.31 33.01 -1.68
CA GLU A 264 -6.39 31.54 -1.72
C GLU A 264 -5.07 30.79 -2.05
N VAL A 265 -3.92 31.47 -1.90
CA VAL A 265 -2.55 30.92 -2.03
C VAL A 265 -2.36 29.66 -1.20
N GLY A 266 -2.95 29.60 0.00
CA GLY A 266 -2.90 28.42 0.87
C GLY A 266 -3.32 27.13 0.17
N GLN A 267 -4.44 27.12 -0.57
CA GLN A 267 -4.87 25.93 -1.31
C GLN A 267 -3.97 25.60 -2.50
N PHE A 268 -3.39 26.62 -3.17
CA PHE A 268 -2.48 26.45 -4.29
C PHE A 268 -1.18 25.75 -3.89
N VAL A 269 -0.62 26.07 -2.71
CA VAL A 269 0.64 25.48 -2.22
C VAL A 269 0.47 24.22 -1.37
N ALA A 270 -0.68 24.01 -0.70
CA ALA A 270 -0.86 22.93 0.29
C ALA A 270 -0.65 21.50 -0.24
N ARG A 271 -0.64 21.29 -1.56
CA ARG A 271 -0.47 19.97 -2.20
C ARG A 271 0.85 19.80 -2.95
N ASP A 272 1.61 20.88 -3.17
CA ASP A 272 2.77 20.91 -4.05
C ASP A 272 3.93 21.68 -3.41
N ILE A 273 5.03 20.96 -3.13
CA ILE A 273 6.22 21.53 -2.50
C ILE A 273 6.91 22.55 -3.42
N GLN A 274 6.86 22.37 -4.74
CA GLN A 274 7.52 23.31 -5.67
C GLN A 274 6.81 24.67 -5.66
N LYS A 275 5.48 24.69 -5.61
CA LYS A 275 4.67 25.93 -5.49
C LYS A 275 4.87 26.63 -4.15
N MET A 276 5.11 25.86 -3.08
CA MET A 276 5.47 26.38 -1.76
C MET A 276 6.86 27.03 -1.75
N LEU A 277 7.85 26.40 -2.40
CA LEU A 277 9.22 26.93 -2.55
C LEU A 277 9.28 28.15 -3.48
N ASP A 278 8.48 28.17 -4.56
CA ASP A 278 8.33 29.32 -5.46
C ASP A 278 7.80 30.56 -4.71
N LEU A 279 6.73 30.41 -3.93
CA LEU A 279 6.24 31.47 -3.04
C LEU A 279 7.33 31.98 -2.08
N GLN A 280 8.08 31.07 -1.44
CA GLN A 280 9.18 31.43 -0.54
C GLN A 280 10.27 32.24 -1.27
N ALA A 281 10.62 31.84 -2.50
CA ALA A 281 11.61 32.50 -3.33
C ALA A 281 11.13 33.87 -3.84
N VAL A 282 9.83 34.04 -4.14
CA VAL A 282 9.24 35.34 -4.50
C VAL A 282 9.28 36.31 -3.31
N VAL A 283 8.82 35.88 -2.14
CA VAL A 283 8.85 36.71 -0.91
C VAL A 283 10.28 37.16 -0.61
N GLN A 284 11.24 36.24 -0.65
CA GLN A 284 12.65 36.57 -0.43
C GLN A 284 13.21 37.52 -1.50
N SER A 285 12.88 37.31 -2.78
CA SER A 285 13.36 38.16 -3.88
C SER A 285 12.80 39.59 -3.80
N LEU A 286 11.50 39.74 -3.50
CA LEU A 286 10.84 41.03 -3.29
C LEU A 286 11.38 41.74 -2.05
N GLY A 287 11.62 41.02 -0.94
CA GLY A 287 12.26 41.58 0.25
C GLY A 287 13.66 42.15 -0.04
N VAL A 288 14.55 41.32 -0.61
CA VAL A 288 15.96 41.69 -0.86
C VAL A 288 16.11 42.81 -1.88
N LYS A 289 15.35 42.78 -3.00
CA LYS A 289 15.48 43.77 -4.09
C LYS A 289 14.53 44.96 -3.95
N GLY A 290 13.39 44.81 -3.28
CA GLY A 290 12.44 45.89 -3.01
C GLY A 290 12.77 46.68 -1.75
N ARG A 291 13.35 46.04 -0.72
CA ARG A 291 13.69 46.63 0.59
C ARG A 291 12.58 47.53 1.14
N GLY A 292 11.35 47.02 1.16
CA GLY A 292 10.19 47.77 1.63
C GLY A 292 9.35 48.47 0.56
N LYS A 293 9.83 48.59 -0.68
CA LYS A 293 9.06 49.21 -1.78
C LYS A 293 8.04 48.27 -2.42
N HIS A 294 8.21 46.96 -2.24
CA HIS A 294 7.34 45.92 -2.76
C HIS A 294 6.83 45.09 -1.59
N TRP A 295 5.51 45.00 -1.43
CA TRP A 295 4.83 44.25 -0.37
C TRP A 295 4.02 43.10 -0.95
N ILE A 296 3.80 42.07 -0.13
CA ILE A 296 3.01 40.90 -0.51
C ILE A 296 2.08 40.49 0.63
N VAL A 297 0.78 40.44 0.34
CA VAL A 297 -0.27 39.93 1.22
C VAL A 297 -0.76 38.62 0.62
N VAL A 298 -0.74 37.54 1.40
CA VAL A 298 -1.28 36.23 0.96
C VAL A 298 -2.34 35.75 1.92
N THR A 299 -3.38 35.08 1.40
CA THR A 299 -4.38 34.41 2.25
C THR A 299 -4.23 32.89 2.21
N SER A 300 -4.50 32.25 3.36
CA SER A 300 -4.50 30.79 3.50
C SER A 300 -5.62 30.33 4.40
N GLN A 301 -6.15 29.15 4.14
CA GLN A 301 -7.10 28.51 5.03
C GLN A 301 -6.39 27.83 6.20
N GLU A 302 -7.07 27.81 7.36
CA GLU A 302 -6.66 27.14 8.61
C GLU A 302 -5.34 27.69 9.21
N LYS A 303 -4.97 27.24 10.42
CA LYS A 303 -3.64 27.47 10.98
C LYS A 303 -2.73 26.36 10.45
N LEU A 304 -1.59 26.70 9.83
CA LEU A 304 -0.75 25.79 9.03
C LEU A 304 -0.32 24.49 9.74
N GLY A 305 -0.28 24.44 11.07
CA GLY A 305 -0.01 23.20 11.82
C GLY A 305 -1.10 22.13 11.68
N GLU A 306 -2.34 22.51 11.37
CA GLU A 306 -3.49 21.60 11.25
C GLU A 306 -3.58 20.96 9.85
N LEU A 307 -3.07 21.65 8.82
CA LEU A 307 -3.06 21.22 7.41
C LEU A 307 -2.22 19.95 7.13
N VAL A 308 -1.42 19.47 8.10
CA VAL A 308 -0.42 18.41 7.91
C VAL A 308 -0.58 17.26 8.92
N SER A 309 -1.81 16.90 9.27
CA SER A 309 -2.13 15.79 10.20
C SER A 309 -1.93 14.37 9.60
N GLY A 310 -0.95 14.17 8.72
CA GLY A 310 -0.74 12.89 8.02
C GLY A 310 0.56 12.72 7.21
N LEU A 311 1.49 13.67 7.26
CA LEU A 311 2.80 13.60 6.57
C LEU A 311 3.89 14.32 7.39
N ASP A 312 4.60 13.60 8.25
CA ASP A 312 5.58 14.21 9.17
C ASP A 312 6.72 14.94 8.47
N ASP A 313 7.18 14.46 7.30
CA ASP A 313 8.28 15.06 6.52
C ASP A 313 8.03 16.51 6.09
N LYS A 314 6.77 16.94 5.99
CA LYS A 314 6.40 18.26 5.42
C LYS A 314 6.43 19.42 6.42
N LYS A 315 6.60 19.16 7.71
CA LYS A 315 6.52 20.20 8.76
C LYS A 315 7.67 21.20 8.73
N ILE A 316 8.85 20.80 8.25
CA ILE A 316 10.09 21.61 8.29
C ILE A 316 10.05 22.77 7.29
N GLU A 317 9.72 22.51 6.02
CA GLU A 317 9.69 23.56 4.99
C GLU A 317 8.56 24.57 5.23
N LEU A 318 7.46 24.12 5.84
CA LEU A 318 6.33 24.97 6.22
C LEU A 318 6.73 26.04 7.26
N ALA A 319 7.57 25.67 8.24
CA ALA A 319 8.12 26.62 9.21
C ALA A 319 9.04 27.65 8.54
N ARG A 320 9.93 27.20 7.63
CA ARG A 320 10.84 28.08 6.87
C ARG A 320 10.12 29.05 5.94
N LEU A 321 8.93 28.70 5.45
CA LEU A 321 8.05 29.63 4.75
C LEU A 321 7.52 30.70 5.71
N MET A 322 7.03 30.31 6.89
CA MET A 322 6.47 31.24 7.87
C MET A 322 7.50 32.20 8.48
N ASP A 323 8.78 31.80 8.58
CA ASP A 323 9.90 32.69 8.91
C ASP A 323 10.13 33.82 7.87
N ARG A 324 9.41 33.83 6.76
CA ARG A 324 9.39 34.93 5.76
C ARG A 324 8.18 35.86 5.90
N PHE A 325 7.20 35.52 6.73
CA PHE A 325 5.99 36.31 6.98
C PHE A 325 5.99 36.86 8.43
N PRO A 326 6.68 38.00 8.69
CA PRO A 326 6.79 38.58 10.03
C PRO A 326 5.48 39.18 10.54
N LEU A 327 4.54 39.52 9.64
CA LEU A 327 3.22 40.01 9.98
C LEU A 327 2.20 38.90 9.72
N GLN A 328 1.52 38.45 10.77
CA GLN A 328 0.55 37.36 10.70
C GLN A 328 -0.79 37.81 11.28
N VAL A 329 -1.86 37.55 10.54
CA VAL A 329 -3.24 37.83 10.89
C VAL A 329 -3.97 36.50 11.01
N HIS A 330 -4.62 36.25 12.14
CA HIS A 330 -5.34 35.01 12.40
C HIS A 330 -6.77 35.37 12.78
N LEU A 331 -7.69 35.30 11.82
CA LEU A 331 -9.10 35.67 12.00
C LEU A 331 -9.83 34.54 12.77
N GLU A 332 -10.40 34.88 13.92
CA GLU A 332 -10.89 33.90 14.89
C GLU A 332 -12.42 33.66 14.78
N PRO A 333 -12.97 32.54 15.32
CA PRO A 333 -14.42 32.30 15.32
C PRO A 333 -15.21 33.39 16.06
N SER A 334 -14.60 33.97 17.10
CA SER A 334 -15.07 35.15 17.83
C SER A 334 -15.34 36.35 16.92
N ASP A 335 -14.43 36.66 15.98
CA ASP A 335 -14.63 37.73 15.00
C ASP A 335 -15.89 37.50 14.17
N ILE A 336 -16.11 36.27 13.70
CA ILE A 336 -17.29 35.96 12.88
C ILE A 336 -18.58 35.95 13.69
N SER A 337 -18.54 35.65 14.99
CA SER A 337 -19.68 35.84 15.88
C SER A 337 -20.07 37.31 15.98
N GLU A 338 -19.11 38.20 16.23
CA GLU A 338 -19.31 39.66 16.28
C GLU A 338 -19.75 40.24 14.93
N VAL A 339 -19.13 39.82 13.83
CA VAL A 339 -19.48 40.24 12.47
C VAL A 339 -20.89 39.75 12.08
N THR A 340 -21.28 38.53 12.44
CA THR A 340 -22.62 38.00 12.16
C THR A 340 -23.68 38.75 12.98
N SER A 341 -23.40 39.03 14.26
CA SER A 341 -24.20 39.93 15.09
C SER A 341 -24.37 41.29 14.41
N ARG A 342 -23.29 42.05 14.20
CA ARG A 342 -23.34 43.44 13.70
C ARG A 342 -23.86 43.57 12.26
N ARG A 343 -23.56 42.62 11.36
CA ARG A 343 -23.96 42.71 9.93
C ARG A 343 -25.36 42.17 9.66
N VAL A 344 -25.79 41.08 10.30
CA VAL A 344 -27.06 40.39 9.99
C VAL A 344 -28.08 40.54 11.11
N LEU A 345 -27.66 40.32 12.36
CA LEU A 345 -28.56 40.11 13.49
C LEU A 345 -28.73 41.36 14.38
N SER A 346 -28.13 42.49 14.00
CA SER A 346 -28.15 43.75 14.74
C SER A 346 -29.58 44.16 15.11
N LYS A 347 -29.81 44.34 16.41
CA LYS A 347 -31.13 44.58 17.00
C LYS A 347 -31.48 46.06 17.01
N ASN A 348 -32.77 46.38 17.01
CA ASN A 348 -33.25 47.71 17.35
C ASN A 348 -33.41 47.86 18.88
N ALA A 349 -33.34 49.09 19.42
CA ALA A 349 -33.33 49.31 20.87
C ALA A 349 -34.54 48.73 21.64
N PRO A 350 -35.78 48.72 21.11
CA PRO A 350 -36.89 47.98 21.70
C PRO A 350 -36.63 46.46 21.80
N ALA A 351 -36.04 45.87 20.76
CA ALA A 351 -35.74 44.44 20.68
C ALA A 351 -34.68 43.99 21.68
N GLU A 352 -33.62 44.77 21.89
CA GLU A 352 -32.58 44.47 22.89
C GLU A 352 -33.17 44.30 24.29
N LYS A 353 -34.05 45.23 24.67
CA LYS A 353 -34.77 45.18 25.95
C LYS A 353 -35.70 43.98 26.03
N ALA A 354 -36.53 43.76 25.00
CA ALA A 354 -37.49 42.66 24.95
C ALA A 354 -36.82 41.28 25.05
N LEU A 355 -35.72 41.07 24.33
CA LEU A 355 -34.95 39.82 24.34
C LEU A 355 -34.23 39.62 25.68
N GLY A 356 -33.66 40.68 26.25
CA GLY A 356 -33.05 40.62 27.59
C GLY A 356 -34.06 40.22 28.67
N GLU A 357 -35.24 40.86 28.70
CA GLU A 357 -36.32 40.51 29.63
C GLU A 357 -36.82 39.06 29.44
N LEU A 358 -36.96 38.60 28.18
CA LEU A 358 -37.35 37.22 27.87
C LEU A 358 -36.31 36.20 28.35
N PHE A 359 -35.02 36.50 28.19
CA PHE A 359 -33.92 35.66 28.65
C PHE A 359 -33.87 35.59 30.17
N ASP A 360 -33.88 36.74 30.86
CA ASP A 360 -33.77 36.81 32.32
C ASP A 360 -34.91 36.07 33.04
N GLN A 361 -36.10 35.98 32.42
CA GLN A 361 -37.24 35.19 32.91
C GLN A 361 -37.04 33.67 32.83
N HIS A 362 -36.32 33.16 31.82
CA HIS A 362 -36.24 31.72 31.49
C HIS A 362 -34.84 31.11 31.65
N ARG A 363 -33.83 31.94 31.89
CA ARG A 363 -32.39 31.64 31.87
C ARG A 363 -32.01 30.27 32.41
N GLY A 364 -32.44 29.91 33.61
CA GLY A 364 -32.06 28.64 34.26
C GLY A 364 -32.41 27.41 33.42
N ARG A 365 -33.70 27.27 33.05
CA ARG A 365 -34.17 26.15 32.23
C ARG A 365 -33.60 26.21 30.81
N PHE A 366 -33.57 27.40 30.22
CA PHE A 366 -33.13 27.57 28.85
C PHE A 366 -31.64 27.21 28.68
N THR A 367 -30.76 27.73 29.53
CA THR A 367 -29.33 27.39 29.53
C THR A 367 -29.10 25.90 29.78
N GLU A 368 -29.91 25.24 30.62
CA GLU A 368 -29.84 23.79 30.84
C GLU A 368 -30.29 23.00 29.59
N HIS A 369 -31.47 23.33 29.03
CA HIS A 369 -32.04 22.66 27.86
C HIS A 369 -31.20 22.82 26.58
N THR A 370 -30.44 23.91 26.45
CA THR A 370 -29.55 24.16 25.30
C THR A 370 -28.09 23.73 25.52
N ARG A 371 -27.75 23.09 26.64
CA ARG A 371 -26.36 22.77 26.98
C ARG A 371 -25.82 21.58 26.17
N LEU A 372 -24.68 21.80 25.50
CA LEU A 372 -23.89 20.74 24.86
C LEU A 372 -22.71 20.30 25.73
N THR A 373 -22.28 19.04 25.58
CA THR A 373 -20.98 18.53 26.03
C THR A 373 -20.03 18.37 24.85
N ALA A 374 -18.77 18.77 25.06
CA ALA A 374 -17.76 18.89 24.03
C ALA A 374 -16.35 18.72 24.63
N ASP A 375 -15.38 18.35 23.80
CA ASP A 375 -13.95 18.27 24.19
C ASP A 375 -13.30 19.65 24.31
N ILE A 376 -13.95 20.68 23.74
CA ILE A 376 -13.56 22.08 23.82
C ILE A 376 -14.54 22.86 24.69
N ARG A 377 -14.09 23.97 25.28
CA ARG A 377 -14.99 24.92 25.96
C ARG A 377 -15.78 25.70 24.90
N LEU A 378 -17.04 25.32 24.69
CA LEU A 378 -17.98 26.08 23.85
C LEU A 378 -18.33 27.44 24.48
N PRO A 379 -18.72 28.45 23.67
CA PRO A 379 -19.17 29.75 24.17
C PRO A 379 -20.36 29.66 25.13
N GLU A 380 -20.31 30.41 26.22
CA GLU A 380 -21.35 30.42 27.25
C GLU A 380 -22.56 31.28 26.85
N LEU A 381 -23.76 30.77 27.13
CA LEU A 381 -25.01 31.49 26.90
C LEU A 381 -25.23 32.56 27.98
N THR A 382 -24.77 33.78 27.70
CA THR A 382 -25.01 34.97 28.52
C THR A 382 -26.23 35.76 28.02
N ARG A 383 -26.69 36.72 28.82
CA ARG A 383 -27.79 37.62 28.44
C ARG A 383 -27.47 38.39 27.17
N ASP A 384 -26.25 38.92 27.08
CA ASP A 384 -25.85 39.83 26.01
C ASP A 384 -25.56 39.04 24.72
N SER A 385 -24.85 37.90 24.82
CA SER A 385 -24.63 37.00 23.68
C SER A 385 -25.91 36.36 23.16
N PHE A 386 -26.94 36.18 24.02
CA PHE A 386 -28.28 35.84 23.57
C PHE A 386 -28.92 36.99 22.77
N VAL A 387 -28.94 38.22 23.29
CA VAL A 387 -29.53 39.39 22.60
C VAL A 387 -28.86 39.63 21.24
N ASP A 388 -27.53 39.58 21.19
CA ASP A 388 -26.74 39.77 19.97
C ASP A 388 -27.07 38.73 18.90
N LEU A 389 -27.03 37.44 19.25
CA LEU A 389 -27.11 36.35 18.28
C LEU A 389 -28.52 35.82 18.04
N TYR A 390 -29.53 36.21 18.83
CA TYR A 390 -30.90 35.76 18.65
C TYR A 390 -31.39 35.95 17.19
N PRO A 391 -31.99 34.92 16.54
CA PRO A 391 -32.48 33.65 17.10
C PRO A 391 -31.47 32.49 17.17
N LEU A 392 -30.19 32.69 16.85
CA LEU A 392 -29.14 31.69 17.03
C LEU A 392 -28.61 31.69 18.49
N LEU A 393 -27.95 30.59 18.86
CA LEU A 393 -27.25 30.44 20.14
C LEU A 393 -25.72 30.56 19.94
N PRO A 394 -24.94 31.00 20.95
CA PRO A 394 -23.49 31.23 20.82
C PRO A 394 -22.71 30.03 20.26
N TYR A 395 -23.00 28.81 20.74
CA TYR A 395 -22.33 27.59 20.26
C TYR A 395 -22.64 27.26 18.78
N GLN A 396 -23.74 27.78 18.22
CA GLN A 396 -24.17 27.41 16.87
C GLN A 396 -23.27 28.03 15.80
N ILE A 397 -22.64 29.18 16.08
CA ILE A 397 -21.61 29.76 15.19
C ILE A 397 -20.46 28.77 15.02
N ASP A 398 -19.89 28.28 16.12
CA ASP A 398 -18.76 27.33 16.13
C ASP A 398 -19.12 25.95 15.57
N LEU A 399 -20.37 25.49 15.78
CA LEU A 399 -20.88 24.28 15.13
C LEU A 399 -21.00 24.46 13.62
N ILE A 400 -21.60 25.54 13.14
CA ILE A 400 -21.78 25.79 11.70
C ILE A 400 -20.42 25.92 11.00
N ILE A 401 -19.43 26.57 11.65
CA ILE A 401 -18.03 26.62 11.18
C ILE A 401 -17.47 25.20 10.98
N GLN A 402 -17.61 24.32 11.98
CA GLN A 402 -17.11 22.95 11.91
C GLN A 402 -17.86 22.11 10.87
N VAL A 403 -19.19 22.18 10.83
CA VAL A 403 -20.04 21.48 9.85
C VAL A 403 -19.65 21.84 8.41
N VAL A 404 -19.58 23.14 8.08
CA VAL A 404 -19.22 23.59 6.72
C VAL A 404 -17.79 23.20 6.36
N SER A 405 -16.86 23.20 7.32
CA SER A 405 -15.47 22.78 7.10
C SER A 405 -15.34 21.27 6.90
N GLY A 406 -16.09 20.46 7.66
CA GLY A 406 -16.10 19.00 7.55
C GLY A 406 -16.78 18.49 6.28
N LEU A 407 -17.92 19.09 5.89
CA LEU A 407 -18.62 18.80 4.62
C LEU A 407 -17.73 19.04 3.38
N ARG A 408 -16.76 19.95 3.50
CA ARG A 408 -15.84 20.32 2.42
C ARG A 408 -14.59 19.44 2.37
N THR A 409 -14.17 18.84 3.48
CA THR A 409 -12.97 17.99 3.55
C THR A 409 -13.26 16.54 3.18
N GLN A 410 -14.47 16.03 3.40
CA GLN A 410 -14.90 14.75 2.84
C GLN A 410 -15.24 14.89 1.34
N GLY A 411 -14.44 14.24 0.49
CA GLY A 411 -14.53 14.33 -0.97
C GLY A 411 -15.72 13.60 -1.58
N GLY A 412 -16.93 14.15 -1.44
CA GLY A 412 -18.15 13.68 -2.13
C GLY A 412 -18.85 14.75 -2.97
N ALA A 413 -18.77 16.03 -2.57
CA ALA A 413 -19.26 17.14 -3.37
C ALA A 413 -18.36 17.35 -4.60
N SER A 414 -18.97 17.49 -5.78
CA SER A 414 -18.25 17.82 -7.02
C SER A 414 -17.62 19.21 -6.90
N LYS A 415 -16.32 19.31 -7.16
CA LYS A 415 -15.42 20.45 -6.85
C LYS A 415 -15.82 21.83 -7.42
N HIS A 416 -16.88 21.91 -8.21
CA HIS A 416 -17.37 23.12 -8.88
C HIS A 416 -18.87 23.42 -8.68
N VAL A 417 -19.62 22.64 -7.89
CA VAL A 417 -21.05 22.93 -7.66
C VAL A 417 -21.24 24.04 -6.64
N GLY A 418 -21.69 25.21 -7.12
CA GLY A 418 -21.99 26.39 -6.31
C GLY A 418 -23.37 26.32 -5.66
N GLY A 419 -23.43 25.91 -4.39
CA GLY A 419 -24.58 26.18 -3.51
C GLY A 419 -24.44 27.53 -2.81
N ALA A 420 -25.53 28.31 -2.75
CA ALA A 420 -25.59 29.70 -2.28
C ALA A 420 -25.73 29.88 -0.75
N ASN A 421 -25.09 28.98 0.02
CA ASN A 421 -25.21 28.88 1.48
C ASN A 421 -23.84 28.56 2.11
N ARG A 422 -22.77 29.22 1.63
CA ARG A 422 -21.37 28.82 1.92
C ARG A 422 -20.71 29.51 3.12
N THR A 423 -21.25 30.62 3.63
CA THR A 423 -20.66 31.36 4.77
C THR A 423 -21.63 31.44 5.94
N ILE A 424 -21.12 31.58 7.17
CA ILE A 424 -21.94 31.67 8.38
C ILE A 424 -22.85 32.91 8.35
N ILE A 425 -22.33 34.04 7.86
CA ILE A 425 -23.09 35.28 7.63
C ILE A 425 -24.30 35.00 6.70
N LYS A 426 -24.10 34.23 5.62
CA LYS A 426 -25.18 33.87 4.70
C LYS A 426 -26.16 32.87 5.32
N LEU A 427 -25.66 31.86 6.01
CA LEU A 427 -26.48 30.86 6.70
C LEU A 427 -27.35 31.51 7.80
N ALA A 428 -26.83 32.48 8.54
CA ALA A 428 -27.61 33.25 9.50
C ALA A 428 -28.73 34.08 8.81
N GLN A 429 -28.44 34.72 7.67
CA GLN A 429 -29.48 35.37 6.86
C GLN A 429 -30.53 34.36 6.38
N GLN A 430 -30.11 33.19 5.90
CA GLN A 430 -30.98 32.19 5.28
C GLN A 430 -31.81 31.40 6.29
N LEU A 431 -31.32 31.19 7.52
CA LEU A 431 -32.14 30.71 8.64
C LEU A 431 -33.35 31.63 8.86
N LEU A 432 -33.18 32.95 8.72
CA LEU A 432 -34.27 33.90 8.80
C LEU A 432 -35.18 33.86 7.57
N ILE A 433 -34.65 34.02 6.35
CA ILE A 433 -35.46 34.36 5.16
C ILE A 433 -35.73 33.20 4.18
N ASN A 434 -35.10 32.03 4.33
CA ASN A 434 -35.27 30.94 3.37
C ASN A 434 -36.64 30.26 3.55
N PRO A 435 -37.43 30.02 2.48
CA PRO A 435 -38.75 29.38 2.59
C PRO A 435 -38.81 28.01 3.27
N ALA A 436 -37.70 27.27 3.33
CA ALA A 436 -37.63 25.98 4.03
C ALA A 436 -37.56 26.10 5.57
N VAL A 437 -37.17 27.27 6.09
CA VAL A 437 -36.92 27.51 7.53
C VAL A 437 -37.76 28.67 8.08
N ASN A 438 -37.72 29.80 7.38
CA ASN A 438 -38.45 31.04 7.64
C ASN A 438 -38.58 31.43 9.12
N LEU A 439 -37.46 31.48 9.86
CA LEU A 439 -37.49 31.98 11.25
C LEU A 439 -37.93 33.44 11.34
N ALA A 440 -37.80 34.24 10.26
CA ALA A 440 -38.24 35.64 10.22
C ALA A 440 -39.73 35.84 10.56
N ASP A 441 -40.59 34.91 10.16
CA ASP A 441 -42.04 34.95 10.42
C ASP A 441 -42.47 34.19 11.69
N GLN A 442 -41.55 33.47 12.36
CA GLN A 442 -41.86 32.77 13.61
C GLN A 442 -41.96 33.77 14.79
N PRO A 443 -42.74 33.45 15.85
CA PRO A 443 -42.92 34.35 16.99
C PRO A 443 -41.63 34.55 17.80
N ILE A 444 -41.47 35.74 18.39
CA ILE A 444 -40.41 36.03 19.36
C ILE A 444 -40.44 34.97 20.48
N GLY A 445 -39.32 34.29 20.64
CA GLY A 445 -39.17 33.14 21.54
C GLY A 445 -38.80 31.84 20.81
N ALA A 446 -39.07 31.71 19.51
CA ALA A 446 -38.52 30.60 18.71
C ALA A 446 -36.99 30.71 18.58
N VAL A 447 -36.29 29.58 18.46
CA VAL A 447 -34.81 29.50 18.44
C VAL A 447 -34.37 28.65 17.24
N ALA A 448 -33.26 29.02 16.61
CA ALA A 448 -32.70 28.25 15.50
C ALA A 448 -32.25 26.85 15.97
N ARG A 449 -32.56 25.84 15.17
CA ARG A 449 -32.23 24.42 15.42
C ARG A 449 -31.25 23.89 14.38
N LEU A 450 -30.47 22.87 14.74
CA LEU A 450 -29.45 22.31 13.85
C LEU A 450 -30.06 21.46 12.71
N ASP A 451 -31.31 21.00 12.79
CA ASP A 451 -32.03 20.41 11.65
C ASP A 451 -32.41 21.44 10.58
N GLN A 452 -32.66 22.70 10.97
CA GLN A 452 -32.89 23.80 10.03
C GLN A 452 -31.60 24.19 9.29
N VAL A 453 -30.44 24.08 9.96
CA VAL A 453 -29.13 24.24 9.30
C VAL A 453 -28.92 23.17 8.24
N TYR A 454 -29.33 21.92 8.49
CA TYR A 454 -29.25 20.82 7.50
C TYR A 454 -29.97 21.22 6.21
N ASP A 455 -31.19 21.74 6.32
CA ASP A 455 -32.01 22.10 5.15
C ASP A 455 -31.42 23.26 4.32
N LEU A 456 -30.47 24.01 4.87
CA LEU A 456 -29.70 25.02 4.14
C LEU A 456 -28.40 24.49 3.54
N VAL A 457 -27.76 23.48 4.15
CA VAL A 457 -26.48 22.92 3.68
C VAL A 457 -26.60 21.59 2.94
N GLU A 458 -27.81 21.00 2.85
CA GLU A 458 -28.00 19.65 2.30
C GLU A 458 -27.48 19.49 0.88
N GLY A 459 -27.46 20.55 0.07
CA GLY A 459 -26.86 20.57 -1.27
C GLY A 459 -25.41 20.07 -1.31
N ASN A 460 -24.64 20.28 -0.23
CA ASN A 460 -23.25 19.84 -0.07
C ASN A 460 -23.12 18.39 0.44
N ILE A 461 -24.19 17.79 0.97
CA ILE A 461 -24.21 16.42 1.51
C ILE A 461 -24.35 15.41 0.36
N GLY A 462 -23.68 14.26 0.48
CA GLY A 462 -23.78 13.17 -0.51
C GLY A 462 -25.23 12.75 -0.78
N SER A 463 -25.57 12.55 -2.06
CA SER A 463 -26.94 12.26 -2.52
C SER A 463 -27.57 11.02 -1.87
N GLU A 464 -26.76 10.01 -1.56
CA GLU A 464 -27.18 8.77 -0.90
C GLU A 464 -27.60 9.02 0.56
N VAL A 465 -26.83 9.83 1.29
CA VAL A 465 -27.13 10.23 2.68
C VAL A 465 -28.37 11.14 2.72
N ARG A 466 -28.51 12.08 1.77
CA ARG A 466 -29.75 12.84 1.59
C ARG A 466 -30.95 11.92 1.34
N ALA A 467 -30.84 10.96 0.42
CA ALA A 467 -31.91 10.03 0.10
C ALA A 467 -32.33 9.19 1.32
N LYS A 468 -31.35 8.68 2.09
CA LYS A 468 -31.57 7.93 3.34
C LYS A 468 -32.31 8.77 4.38
N ILE A 469 -31.94 10.04 4.58
CA ILE A 469 -32.59 10.94 5.54
C ILE A 469 -33.98 11.41 5.07
N SER A 470 -34.16 11.63 3.77
CA SER A 470 -35.46 11.93 3.15
C SER A 470 -36.46 10.78 3.33
N ALA A 471 -36.01 9.53 3.13
CA ALA A 471 -36.84 8.33 3.22
C ALA A 471 -37.40 8.07 4.64
N ILE A 472 -36.71 8.48 5.70
CA ILE A 472 -37.15 8.32 7.11
C ILE A 472 -38.60 8.81 7.31
N SER A 473 -38.96 9.96 6.72
CA SER A 473 -40.31 10.55 6.83
C SER A 473 -41.44 9.72 6.18
N LYS A 474 -41.10 8.64 5.46
CA LYS A 474 -42.04 7.70 4.83
C LYS A 474 -42.01 6.31 5.48
N GLU A 475 -41.00 6.05 6.31
CA GLU A 475 -40.75 4.74 6.93
C GLU A 475 -41.00 4.73 8.45
N LEU A 476 -40.93 5.89 9.11
CA LEU A 476 -41.19 6.08 10.54
C LEU A 476 -42.17 7.24 10.76
N GLU A 477 -43.23 7.00 11.53
CA GLU A 477 -44.26 8.01 11.83
C GLU A 477 -43.83 9.02 12.90
N HIS A 478 -42.75 8.76 13.65
CA HIS A 478 -42.35 9.59 14.79
C HIS A 478 -41.83 10.97 14.32
N PRO A 479 -42.43 12.10 14.76
CA PRO A 479 -42.21 13.42 14.14
C PRO A 479 -40.77 13.95 14.28
N LEU A 480 -40.03 13.53 15.31
CA LEU A 480 -38.62 13.90 15.47
C LEU A 480 -37.64 12.96 14.75
N ALA A 481 -38.07 11.86 14.12
CA ALA A 481 -37.14 10.89 13.53
C ALA A 481 -36.27 11.51 12.42
N GLN A 482 -36.86 12.29 11.51
CA GLN A 482 -36.10 12.99 10.47
C GLN A 482 -35.25 14.16 11.04
N PRO A 483 -35.77 15.06 11.90
CA PRO A 483 -34.95 16.07 12.59
C PRO A 483 -33.74 15.50 13.35
N VAL A 484 -33.92 14.39 14.08
CA VAL A 484 -32.84 13.68 14.77
C VAL A 484 -31.79 13.17 13.78
N ALA A 485 -32.21 12.55 12.68
CA ALA A 485 -31.28 12.08 11.65
C ALA A 485 -30.52 13.23 10.94
N LYS A 486 -31.18 14.38 10.69
CA LYS A 486 -30.53 15.61 10.19
C LYS A 486 -29.44 16.11 11.14
N VAL A 487 -29.76 16.18 12.44
CA VAL A 487 -28.81 16.65 13.48
C VAL A 487 -27.64 15.68 13.67
N ILE A 488 -27.89 14.37 13.71
CA ILE A 488 -26.82 13.35 13.70
C ILE A 488 -25.94 13.56 12.47
N CYS A 489 -26.55 13.71 11.29
CA CYS A 489 -25.81 13.85 10.04
C CYS A 489 -24.86 15.05 10.04
N LEU A 490 -25.27 16.20 10.59
CA LEU A 490 -24.38 17.36 10.72
C LEU A 490 -23.30 17.16 11.79
N LEU A 491 -23.65 16.63 12.96
CA LEU A 491 -22.68 16.40 14.04
C LEU A 491 -21.59 15.38 13.68
N GLN A 492 -21.78 14.51 12.69
CA GLN A 492 -20.70 13.65 12.15
C GLN A 492 -19.52 14.45 11.56
N TYR A 493 -19.75 15.68 11.13
CA TYR A 493 -18.72 16.59 10.60
C TYR A 493 -18.05 17.42 11.71
N VAL A 494 -18.49 17.30 12.97
CA VAL A 494 -18.05 18.09 14.11
C VAL A 494 -17.21 17.21 15.04
N LYS A 495 -15.87 17.32 14.95
CA LYS A 495 -14.94 16.51 15.75
C LYS A 495 -15.01 16.78 17.27
N SER A 496 -15.49 17.95 17.69
CA SER A 496 -15.42 18.40 19.08
C SER A 496 -16.68 18.14 19.92
N VAL A 497 -17.76 17.64 19.32
CA VAL A 497 -19.08 17.50 19.98
C VAL A 497 -19.60 16.08 19.78
N HIS A 498 -19.69 15.34 20.89
CA HIS A 498 -20.13 13.95 20.90
C HIS A 498 -21.59 13.82 20.46
N ARG A 499 -21.93 12.73 19.75
CA ARG A 499 -23.27 12.49 19.18
C ARG A 499 -24.18 11.78 20.20
N THR A 500 -24.25 12.33 21.41
CA THR A 500 -25.07 11.83 22.53
C THR A 500 -26.54 12.22 22.36
N THR A 501 -27.43 11.49 23.03
CA THR A 501 -28.87 11.79 23.03
C THR A 501 -29.16 13.20 23.55
N GLU A 502 -28.44 13.59 24.59
CA GLU A 502 -28.53 14.86 25.28
C GLU A 502 -28.07 16.00 24.36
N ASN A 503 -26.95 15.84 23.64
CA ASN A 503 -26.48 16.84 22.67
C ASN A 503 -27.42 16.98 21.47
N ILE A 504 -27.94 15.87 20.95
CA ILE A 504 -28.94 15.87 19.86
C ILE A 504 -30.22 16.59 20.32
N THR A 505 -30.61 16.43 21.58
CA THR A 505 -31.78 17.13 22.17
C THR A 505 -31.54 18.64 22.28
N ALA A 506 -30.38 19.06 22.79
CA ALA A 506 -30.03 20.47 22.92
C ALA A 506 -29.92 21.20 21.55
N ALA A 507 -29.42 20.50 20.53
CA ALA A 507 -29.36 21.00 19.15
C ALA A 507 -30.74 21.05 18.44
N LEU A 508 -31.77 20.41 19.01
CA LEU A 508 -33.17 20.44 18.56
C LEU A 508 -34.09 21.28 19.44
N HIS A 509 -33.56 22.05 20.40
CA HIS A 509 -34.38 22.81 21.34
C HIS A 509 -35.13 23.97 20.63
N PRO A 510 -36.49 24.01 20.63
CA PRO A 510 -37.22 24.82 19.67
C PRO A 510 -37.51 26.27 20.09
N SER A 511 -37.51 26.60 21.38
CA SER A 511 -37.90 27.93 21.87
C SER A 511 -37.43 28.20 23.30
N VAL A 512 -37.24 29.48 23.65
CA VAL A 512 -36.76 29.96 24.97
C VAL A 512 -37.64 29.50 26.15
N VAL A 513 -38.94 29.30 25.88
CA VAL A 513 -39.96 28.92 26.88
C VAL A 513 -40.26 27.41 26.82
N GLY A 514 -39.57 26.65 25.97
CA GLY A 514 -39.86 25.25 25.69
C GLY A 514 -39.37 24.28 26.78
N ASP A 515 -40.13 23.21 26.99
CA ASP A 515 -39.68 22.05 27.78
C ASP A 515 -38.74 21.13 26.99
N SER A 516 -37.89 20.39 27.71
CA SER A 516 -36.90 19.49 27.12
C SER A 516 -37.53 18.35 26.31
N GLN A 517 -37.05 18.15 25.09
CA GLN A 517 -37.53 17.11 24.17
C GLN A 517 -36.88 15.74 24.40
N LEU A 518 -36.09 15.57 25.48
CA LEU A 518 -35.21 14.42 25.70
C LEU A 518 -35.93 13.07 25.63
N ALA A 519 -37.18 12.98 26.11
CA ALA A 519 -37.98 11.76 26.05
C ALA A 519 -38.37 11.39 24.61
N ALA A 520 -38.82 12.37 23.81
CA ALA A 520 -39.20 12.17 22.41
C ALA A 520 -37.98 11.91 21.52
N VAL A 521 -36.83 12.54 21.80
CA VAL A 521 -35.56 12.23 21.12
C VAL A 521 -35.09 10.82 21.47
N LYS A 522 -35.23 10.36 22.73
CA LYS A 522 -34.90 8.98 23.13
C LYS A 522 -35.75 7.93 22.41
N ASP A 523 -37.05 8.18 22.19
CA ASP A 523 -37.86 7.25 21.42
C ASP A 523 -37.58 7.32 19.90
N ALA A 524 -37.38 8.53 19.35
CA ALA A 524 -36.95 8.71 17.96
C ALA A 524 -35.67 7.91 17.65
N LEU A 525 -34.66 8.00 18.53
CA LEU A 525 -33.40 7.25 18.40
C LEU A 525 -33.61 5.73 18.44
N ARG A 526 -34.43 5.24 19.38
CA ARG A 526 -34.81 3.82 19.46
C ARG A 526 -35.46 3.33 18.16
N GLN A 527 -36.38 4.10 17.59
CA GLN A 527 -37.05 3.75 16.33
C GLN A 527 -36.08 3.80 15.14
N LEU A 528 -35.19 4.79 15.08
CA LEU A 528 -34.16 4.92 14.04
C LEU A 528 -33.12 3.79 14.08
N GLU A 529 -32.74 3.35 15.28
CA GLU A 529 -31.81 2.23 15.49
C GLU A 529 -32.46 0.89 15.14
N ALA A 530 -33.71 0.64 15.58
CA ALA A 530 -34.47 -0.54 15.20
C ALA A 530 -34.71 -0.63 13.67
N ALA A 531 -34.87 0.52 13.01
CA ALA A 531 -34.99 0.62 11.55
C ALA A 531 -33.62 0.67 10.81
N ASN A 532 -32.50 0.50 11.52
CA ASN A 532 -31.11 0.54 11.00
C ASN A 532 -30.74 1.86 10.28
N LYS A 533 -31.49 2.95 10.49
CA LYS A 533 -31.24 4.28 9.90
C LYS A 533 -30.11 5.01 10.63
N VAL A 534 -29.91 4.67 11.90
CA VAL A 534 -28.87 5.17 12.81
C VAL A 534 -28.20 3.96 13.47
N ARG A 535 -26.91 4.06 13.82
CA ARG A 535 -26.21 3.12 14.71
C ARG A 535 -25.50 3.88 15.82
N LEU A 536 -25.41 3.29 17.01
CA LEU A 536 -24.54 3.77 18.08
C LEU A 536 -23.10 3.26 17.86
N GLY A 537 -22.11 4.14 18.02
CA GLY A 537 -20.68 3.82 18.11
C GLY A 537 -20.03 4.57 19.28
N ASP A 538 -18.71 4.46 19.42
CA ASP A 538 -17.97 5.00 20.57
C ASP A 538 -18.15 6.52 20.73
N ASP A 539 -18.09 7.27 19.62
CA ASP A 539 -18.32 8.72 19.57
C ASP A 539 -19.81 9.15 19.63
N GLY A 540 -20.72 8.20 19.87
CA GLY A 540 -22.18 8.38 19.84
C GLY A 540 -22.84 7.93 18.52
N TYR A 541 -24.04 8.44 18.26
CA TYR A 541 -24.86 8.01 17.13
C TYR A 541 -24.30 8.45 15.76
N ARG A 542 -24.42 7.60 14.73
CA ARG A 542 -24.03 7.88 13.35
C ARG A 542 -25.08 7.40 12.34
N ILE A 543 -25.17 8.07 11.18
CA ILE A 543 -25.88 7.61 9.99
C ILE A 543 -24.97 6.60 9.30
N PRO A 544 -25.34 5.31 9.17
CA PRO A 544 -24.45 4.33 8.57
C PRO A 544 -24.20 4.61 7.09
N THR A 545 -22.99 4.32 6.62
CA THR A 545 -22.61 4.48 5.20
C THR A 545 -23.33 3.45 4.31
N PRO A 546 -23.39 3.64 2.98
CA PRO A 546 -23.93 2.64 2.06
C PRO A 546 -23.18 1.29 2.14
N ALA A 547 -21.86 1.33 2.39
CA ALA A 547 -21.05 0.13 2.59
C ALA A 547 -21.40 -0.59 3.90
N GLU A 548 -21.67 0.14 4.98
CA GLU A 548 -22.10 -0.42 6.28
C GLU A 548 -23.49 -1.05 6.23
N ASP A 549 -24.42 -0.48 5.46
CA ASP A 549 -25.75 -1.05 5.23
C ASP A 549 -25.69 -2.29 4.34
N ASP A 550 -24.89 -2.28 3.26
CA ASP A 550 -24.70 -3.48 2.45
C ASP A 550 -23.98 -4.59 3.24
N TRP A 551 -23.01 -4.23 4.08
CA TRP A 551 -22.33 -5.18 4.97
C TRP A 551 -23.32 -5.92 5.87
N GLU A 552 -24.19 -5.20 6.59
CA GLU A 552 -25.21 -5.84 7.43
C GLU A 552 -26.28 -6.58 6.62
N ARG A 553 -26.67 -6.07 5.45
CA ARG A 553 -27.63 -6.75 4.55
C ARG A 553 -27.09 -8.10 4.09
N VAL A 554 -25.83 -8.16 3.64
CA VAL A 554 -25.16 -9.38 3.21
C VAL A 554 -24.91 -10.30 4.42
N ARG A 555 -24.46 -9.75 5.56
CA ARG A 555 -24.21 -10.52 6.80
C ARG A 555 -25.45 -11.21 7.31
N ASN A 556 -26.58 -10.51 7.41
CA ASN A 556 -27.84 -11.09 7.90
C ASN A 556 -28.47 -12.07 6.89
N GLY A 557 -28.23 -11.89 5.58
CA GLY A 557 -28.59 -12.85 4.55
C GLY A 557 -27.77 -14.15 4.54
N ILE A 558 -26.70 -14.24 5.33
CA ILE A 558 -25.92 -15.47 5.52
C ILE A 558 -26.53 -16.29 6.67
N SER A 559 -26.66 -17.60 6.48
CA SER A 559 -27.05 -18.58 7.51
C SER A 559 -26.33 -19.92 7.27
N PRO A 560 -25.90 -20.62 8.33
CA PRO A 560 -25.21 -21.90 8.19
C PRO A 560 -26.15 -23.00 7.68
N LYS A 561 -25.61 -23.93 6.89
CA LYS A 561 -26.24 -25.23 6.65
C LYS A 561 -25.89 -26.18 7.80
N PRO A 562 -26.61 -27.30 8.03
CA PRO A 562 -26.27 -28.26 9.08
C PRO A 562 -24.81 -28.76 9.02
N GLY A 563 -24.27 -28.97 7.81
CA GLY A 563 -22.86 -29.32 7.62
C GLY A 563 -21.85 -28.22 8.00
N ASP A 564 -22.24 -26.94 7.92
CA ASP A 564 -21.40 -25.83 8.38
C ASP A 564 -21.41 -25.70 9.90
N ALA A 565 -22.58 -25.88 10.53
CA ALA A 565 -22.69 -25.95 11.98
C ALA A 565 -21.88 -27.13 12.55
N HIS A 566 -22.02 -28.33 11.98
CA HIS A 566 -21.20 -29.49 12.33
C HIS A 566 -19.69 -29.25 12.16
N ARG A 567 -19.28 -28.50 11.13
CA ARG A 567 -17.87 -28.10 10.93
C ARG A 567 -17.38 -27.17 12.04
N ILE A 568 -18.18 -26.18 12.43
CA ILE A 568 -17.86 -25.27 13.55
C ILE A 568 -17.79 -26.03 14.88
N TYR A 569 -18.77 -26.90 15.17
CA TYR A 569 -18.73 -27.71 16.39
C TYR A 569 -17.49 -28.62 16.43
N SER A 570 -17.13 -29.24 15.30
CA SER A 570 -15.92 -30.07 15.20
C SER A 570 -14.63 -29.27 15.44
N GLU A 571 -14.55 -28.05 14.93
CA GLU A 571 -13.43 -27.12 15.14
C GLU A 571 -13.29 -26.74 16.63
N VAL A 572 -14.41 -26.41 17.29
CA VAL A 572 -14.43 -26.04 18.72
C VAL A 572 -14.10 -27.25 19.62
N LEU A 573 -14.66 -28.42 19.34
CA LEU A 573 -14.38 -29.66 20.08
C LEU A 573 -12.91 -30.10 19.94
N ALA A 574 -12.35 -30.03 18.73
CA ALA A 574 -10.92 -30.27 18.52
C ALA A 574 -10.03 -29.32 19.33
N SER A 575 -10.48 -28.08 19.55
CA SER A 575 -9.78 -27.09 20.39
C SER A 575 -9.75 -27.42 21.90
N PHE A 576 -10.49 -28.45 22.35
CA PHE A 576 -10.41 -29.00 23.71
C PHE A 576 -9.51 -30.25 23.79
N TRP A 577 -9.10 -30.80 22.65
CA TRP A 577 -8.17 -31.93 22.54
C TRP A 577 -6.71 -31.46 22.33
N GLN A 578 -6.41 -30.21 22.70
CA GLN A 578 -5.09 -29.59 22.60
C GLN A 578 -4.73 -28.90 23.93
N PRO A 579 -3.73 -29.41 24.68
CA PRO A 579 -2.92 -30.60 24.41
C PRO A 579 -3.76 -31.89 24.40
N GLN A 580 -3.27 -32.91 23.68
CA GLN A 580 -3.95 -34.19 23.57
C GLN A 580 -4.05 -34.88 24.94
N PRO A 581 -5.25 -35.32 25.38
CA PRO A 581 -5.40 -36.05 26.64
C PRO A 581 -4.59 -37.34 26.63
N SER A 582 -3.93 -37.64 27.75
CA SER A 582 -3.06 -38.81 27.87
C SER A 582 -2.88 -39.26 29.31
N HIS A 583 -2.61 -40.55 29.51
CA HIS A 583 -2.40 -41.18 30.82
C HIS A 583 -1.22 -42.16 30.78
N THR A 584 -0.44 -42.25 31.85
CA THR A 584 0.74 -43.14 31.93
C THR A 584 0.45 -44.38 32.76
N LEU A 585 0.21 -45.50 32.08
CA LEU A 585 -0.19 -46.76 32.69
C LEU A 585 1.00 -47.44 33.40
N PHE A 586 0.79 -47.83 34.67
CA PHE A 586 1.79 -48.44 35.57
C PHE A 586 3.15 -47.71 35.66
N ASP A 587 3.20 -46.37 35.49
CA ASP A 587 4.45 -45.59 35.39
C ASP A 587 5.42 -46.06 34.28
N THR A 588 4.93 -46.67 33.19
CA THR A 588 5.79 -47.27 32.14
C THR A 588 5.55 -46.75 30.73
N LYS A 589 4.30 -46.67 30.26
CA LYS A 589 3.95 -46.18 28.91
C LYS A 589 2.81 -45.16 28.98
N THR A 590 2.96 -44.05 28.28
CA THR A 590 1.90 -43.05 28.10
C THR A 590 1.04 -43.40 26.90
N PHE A 591 -0.26 -43.56 27.13
CA PHE A 591 -1.30 -43.77 26.13
C PHE A 591 -2.09 -42.48 25.93
N LYS A 592 -2.60 -42.25 24.72
CA LYS A 592 -3.29 -41.03 24.30
C LYS A 592 -4.75 -41.27 23.92
N ALA A 593 -5.60 -40.27 24.16
CA ALA A 593 -6.97 -40.27 23.66
C ALA A 593 -7.00 -39.77 22.22
N GLY A 594 -7.51 -40.60 21.30
CA GLY A 594 -7.98 -40.16 19.99
C GLY A 594 -9.39 -39.57 20.09
N LEU A 595 -9.76 -38.72 19.14
CA LEU A 595 -11.04 -38.03 19.06
C LEU A 595 -11.73 -38.32 17.73
N SER A 596 -12.94 -38.84 17.81
CA SER A 596 -13.88 -39.02 16.71
C SER A 596 -15.13 -38.20 16.99
N ILE A 597 -15.63 -37.48 15.98
CA ILE A 597 -16.84 -36.64 16.09
C ILE A 597 -17.82 -37.07 15.00
N HIS A 598 -19.03 -37.48 15.39
CA HIS A 598 -20.04 -38.06 14.49
C HIS A 598 -19.48 -39.18 13.58
N GLY A 599 -18.60 -40.03 14.12
CA GLY A 599 -17.97 -41.14 13.38
C GLY A 599 -16.81 -40.76 12.46
N ARG A 600 -16.47 -39.47 12.32
CA ARG A 600 -15.26 -39.01 11.62
C ARG A 600 -14.10 -38.89 12.61
N GLU A 601 -12.95 -39.46 12.31
CA GLU A 601 -11.71 -39.25 13.07
C GLU A 601 -11.17 -37.82 12.87
N ILE A 602 -10.75 -37.20 13.97
CA ILE A 602 -10.24 -35.81 14.04
C ILE A 602 -8.84 -35.78 14.67
N VAL A 603 -8.58 -36.64 15.66
CA VAL A 603 -7.27 -36.83 16.29
C VAL A 603 -7.02 -38.33 16.49
N ASP A 604 -5.90 -38.84 16.01
CA ASP A 604 -5.42 -40.22 16.22
C ASP A 604 -4.88 -40.42 17.65
N GLY A 605 -5.02 -41.63 18.21
CA GLY A 605 -4.54 -41.99 19.55
C GLY A 605 -4.86 -43.43 19.96
N ASP A 606 -4.16 -43.93 20.99
CA ASP A 606 -4.22 -45.33 21.44
C ASP A 606 -5.62 -45.80 21.91
N LEU A 607 -6.53 -44.89 22.23
CA LEU A 607 -7.92 -45.18 22.58
C LEU A 607 -8.88 -44.11 22.03
N MET A 608 -9.90 -44.51 21.27
CA MET A 608 -10.82 -43.56 20.63
C MET A 608 -11.99 -43.13 21.54
N PHE A 609 -12.23 -41.83 21.59
CA PHE A 609 -13.44 -41.22 22.15
C PHE A 609 -14.36 -40.78 20.99
N HIS A 610 -15.56 -41.37 20.88
CA HIS A 610 -16.58 -40.98 19.92
C HIS A 610 -17.56 -39.99 20.54
N VAL A 611 -17.42 -38.70 20.20
CA VAL A 611 -18.32 -37.63 20.59
C VAL A 611 -19.47 -37.53 19.59
N HIS A 612 -20.71 -37.53 20.08
CA HIS A 612 -21.91 -37.27 19.29
C HIS A 612 -22.69 -36.11 19.91
N LEU A 613 -23.07 -35.15 19.06
CA LEU A 613 -23.93 -34.03 19.42
C LEU A 613 -25.40 -34.38 19.17
N ALA A 614 -26.29 -33.90 20.04
CA ALA A 614 -27.73 -34.02 19.90
C ALA A 614 -28.46 -32.85 20.59
N GLU A 615 -29.66 -32.50 20.15
CA GLU A 615 -30.47 -31.45 20.79
C GLU A 615 -30.88 -31.85 22.23
N VAL A 616 -30.88 -30.88 23.15
CA VAL A 616 -31.36 -31.05 24.53
C VAL A 616 -32.77 -31.63 24.57
N GLY A 617 -32.99 -32.62 25.46
CA GLY A 617 -34.28 -33.27 25.65
C GLY A 617 -34.29 -34.70 25.10
N ALA A 618 -35.36 -35.07 24.38
CA ALA A 618 -35.58 -36.44 23.93
C ALA A 618 -34.51 -36.97 22.97
N SER A 619 -33.96 -36.09 22.11
CA SER A 619 -32.91 -36.43 21.14
C SER A 619 -31.62 -36.86 21.86
N PHE A 620 -31.12 -36.04 22.79
CA PHE A 620 -29.99 -36.38 23.65
C PHE A 620 -30.18 -37.70 24.43
N GLN A 621 -31.36 -37.93 25.01
CA GLN A 621 -31.63 -39.15 25.78
C GLN A 621 -31.63 -40.41 24.90
N ALA A 622 -32.13 -40.33 23.67
CA ALA A 622 -32.07 -41.42 22.70
C ALA A 622 -30.60 -41.74 22.32
N VAL A 623 -29.82 -40.71 21.96
CA VAL A 623 -28.41 -40.87 21.58
C VAL A 623 -27.57 -41.42 22.75
N ALA A 624 -27.73 -40.90 23.97
CA ALA A 624 -27.03 -41.42 25.15
C ALA A 624 -27.34 -42.91 25.40
N THR A 625 -28.59 -43.33 25.19
CA THR A 625 -29.00 -44.73 25.33
C THR A 625 -28.38 -45.62 24.24
N GLU A 626 -28.39 -45.16 22.98
CA GLU A 626 -27.77 -45.85 21.84
C GLU A 626 -26.26 -46.05 22.05
N LEU A 627 -25.56 -44.96 22.40
CA LEU A 627 -24.12 -44.99 22.67
C LEU A 627 -23.75 -45.91 23.83
N ARG A 628 -24.57 -45.93 24.90
CA ARG A 628 -24.37 -46.84 26.03
C ARG A 628 -24.48 -48.30 25.61
N ALA A 629 -25.46 -48.65 24.76
CA ALA A 629 -25.59 -49.99 24.20
C ALA A 629 -24.43 -50.34 23.25
N ARG A 630 -24.05 -49.43 22.35
CA ARG A 630 -22.92 -49.59 21.41
C ARG A 630 -21.60 -49.84 22.14
N SER A 631 -21.35 -49.15 23.27
CA SER A 631 -20.15 -49.32 24.08
C SER A 631 -19.96 -50.73 24.65
N GLN A 632 -21.02 -51.54 24.79
CA GLN A 632 -20.94 -52.94 25.23
C GLN A 632 -20.36 -53.88 24.15
N GLN A 633 -20.52 -53.50 22.88
CA GLN A 633 -20.03 -54.21 21.69
C GLN A 633 -18.63 -53.70 21.31
N GLU A 634 -18.48 -52.39 21.17
CA GLU A 634 -17.21 -51.72 20.84
C GLU A 634 -16.34 -51.50 22.08
N ARG A 635 -15.90 -52.62 22.69
CA ARG A 635 -15.18 -52.71 23.97
C ARG A 635 -13.78 -52.07 24.02
N LYS A 636 -13.43 -51.27 23.00
CA LYS A 636 -12.14 -50.59 22.77
C LYS A 636 -12.29 -49.08 22.58
N SER A 637 -13.52 -48.54 22.66
CA SER A 637 -13.80 -47.11 22.48
C SER A 637 -14.69 -46.57 23.59
N VAL A 638 -14.48 -45.30 23.94
CA VAL A 638 -15.35 -44.53 24.84
C VAL A 638 -16.35 -43.75 24.00
N PHE A 639 -17.59 -43.59 24.48
CA PHE A 639 -18.65 -42.87 23.77
C PHE A 639 -19.18 -41.72 24.63
N TRP A 640 -19.32 -40.52 24.06
CA TRP A 640 -19.69 -39.29 24.77
C TRP A 640 -20.86 -38.59 24.04
N ALA A 641 -22.03 -38.56 24.68
CA ALA A 641 -23.17 -37.77 24.22
C ALA A 641 -23.09 -36.35 24.78
N VAL A 642 -23.26 -35.34 23.93
CA VAL A 642 -23.18 -33.91 24.28
C VAL A 642 -24.42 -33.17 23.77
N ALA A 643 -24.99 -32.30 24.61
CA ALA A 643 -26.29 -31.68 24.35
C ALA A 643 -26.16 -30.24 23.79
N LEU A 644 -26.78 -29.98 22.63
CA LEU A 644 -26.85 -28.65 21.99
C LEU A 644 -28.13 -27.90 22.42
N ASN A 645 -28.03 -26.59 22.53
CA ASN A 645 -29.14 -25.70 22.93
C ASN A 645 -29.15 -24.41 22.10
N GLU A 646 -30.27 -23.67 22.15
CA GLU A 646 -30.52 -22.47 21.35
C GLU A 646 -29.41 -21.39 21.49
N ALA A 647 -28.72 -21.32 22.64
CA ALA A 647 -27.62 -20.38 22.84
C ALA A 647 -26.37 -20.80 22.04
N ILE A 648 -26.04 -22.10 22.02
CA ILE A 648 -24.98 -22.66 21.19
C ILE A 648 -25.29 -22.45 19.71
N ASP A 649 -26.56 -22.66 19.30
CA ASP A 649 -26.97 -22.50 17.90
C ASP A 649 -26.93 -21.03 17.47
N ARG A 650 -27.40 -20.10 18.31
CA ARG A 650 -27.33 -18.65 18.06
C ARG A 650 -25.90 -18.18 17.86
N GLU A 651 -24.98 -18.52 18.76
CA GLU A 651 -23.57 -18.11 18.66
C GLU A 651 -22.87 -18.80 17.47
N THR A 652 -23.31 -20.00 17.08
CA THR A 652 -22.84 -20.68 15.85
C THR A 652 -23.29 -19.96 14.58
N VAL A 653 -24.53 -19.47 14.52
CA VAL A 653 -25.03 -18.65 13.40
C VAL A 653 -24.24 -17.36 13.28
N GLU A 654 -24.00 -16.65 14.39
CA GLU A 654 -23.24 -15.39 14.39
C GLU A 654 -21.75 -15.59 14.05
N LEU A 655 -21.12 -16.64 14.58
CA LEU A 655 -19.74 -17.00 14.22
C LEU A 655 -19.62 -17.40 12.74
N PHE A 656 -20.59 -18.14 12.19
CA PHE A 656 -20.62 -18.49 10.78
C PHE A 656 -20.76 -17.25 9.88
N ARG A 657 -21.68 -16.34 10.22
CA ARG A 657 -21.86 -15.04 9.54
C ARG A 657 -20.56 -14.25 9.50
N SER A 658 -19.87 -14.09 10.63
CA SER A 658 -18.59 -13.38 10.69
C SER A 658 -17.47 -14.10 9.91
N LYS A 659 -17.38 -15.43 9.98
CA LYS A 659 -16.41 -16.22 9.18
C LYS A 659 -16.64 -16.07 7.67
N GLU A 660 -17.88 -16.12 7.21
CA GLU A 660 -18.23 -15.95 5.78
C GLU A 660 -18.03 -14.51 5.28
N MET A 661 -18.42 -13.49 6.07
CA MET A 661 -18.21 -12.08 5.70
C MET A 661 -16.73 -11.78 5.49
N LEU A 662 -15.87 -12.22 6.41
CA LEU A 662 -14.42 -12.08 6.29
C LEU A 662 -13.88 -12.84 5.07
N ALA A 663 -14.24 -14.12 4.91
CA ALA A 663 -13.78 -14.94 3.78
C ALA A 663 -14.15 -14.35 2.39
N ARG A 664 -15.28 -13.65 2.31
CA ARG A 664 -15.75 -12.97 1.08
C ARG A 664 -15.09 -11.61 0.88
N LYS A 665 -15.05 -10.75 1.92
CA LYS A 665 -14.68 -9.33 1.78
C LYS A 665 -13.23 -8.98 2.07
N GLU A 666 -12.50 -9.80 2.82
CA GLU A 666 -11.06 -9.57 3.11
C GLU A 666 -10.17 -9.55 1.86
N ARG A 667 -10.65 -10.11 0.74
CA ARG A 667 -9.98 -10.09 -0.57
C ARG A 667 -10.49 -9.01 -1.54
N GLU A 668 -11.59 -8.33 -1.20
CA GLU A 668 -12.26 -7.37 -2.09
C GLU A 668 -12.05 -5.91 -1.69
N ALA A 669 -11.74 -5.64 -0.42
CA ALA A 669 -11.62 -4.29 0.13
C ALA A 669 -10.60 -3.43 -0.62
N LYS A 670 -11.06 -2.26 -1.08
CA LYS A 670 -10.25 -1.26 -1.81
C LYS A 670 -10.33 0.12 -1.16
N THR A 671 -11.23 0.31 -0.19
CA THR A 671 -11.46 1.56 0.52
C THR A 671 -11.08 1.46 1.99
N ALA A 672 -10.85 2.62 2.63
CA ALA A 672 -10.60 2.69 4.07
C ALA A 672 -11.81 2.16 4.88
N ASP A 673 -13.03 2.48 4.44
CA ASP A 673 -14.28 2.11 5.12
C ASP A 673 -14.51 0.59 5.11
N GLU A 674 -14.28 -0.09 3.98
CA GLU A 674 -14.29 -1.56 3.90
C GLU A 674 -13.23 -2.19 4.83
N THR A 675 -12.06 -1.54 4.94
CA THR A 675 -10.97 -2.00 5.81
C THR A 675 -11.33 -1.86 7.28
N ALA A 676 -12.02 -0.78 7.66
CA ALA A 676 -12.56 -0.58 9.02
C ALA A 676 -13.65 -1.62 9.36
N LEU A 677 -14.56 -1.90 8.42
CA LEU A 677 -15.59 -2.93 8.55
C LEU A 677 -15.01 -4.34 8.76
N ILE A 678 -13.94 -4.70 8.03
CA ILE A 678 -13.18 -5.94 8.29
C ILE A 678 -12.59 -5.95 9.70
N GLY A 679 -12.14 -4.80 10.20
CA GLY A 679 -11.68 -4.62 11.59
C GLY A 679 -12.77 -4.90 12.61
N GLU A 680 -13.94 -4.27 12.47
CA GLU A 680 -15.11 -4.53 13.32
C GLU A 680 -15.52 -6.01 13.29
N GLU A 681 -15.62 -6.62 12.10
CA GLU A 681 -16.07 -8.01 11.95
C GLU A 681 -15.05 -9.02 12.52
N LYS A 682 -13.74 -8.73 12.51
CA LYS A 682 -12.70 -9.50 13.23
C LYS A 682 -12.77 -9.39 14.76
N ILE A 683 -13.43 -8.37 15.29
CA ILE A 683 -13.71 -8.25 16.73
C ILE A 683 -14.98 -9.05 17.06
N ARG A 684 -16.04 -8.90 16.26
CA ARG A 684 -17.28 -9.69 16.36
C ARG A 684 -16.99 -11.19 16.30
N GLN A 685 -16.21 -11.64 15.31
CA GLN A 685 -15.82 -13.04 15.12
C GLN A 685 -15.21 -13.64 16.40
N ARG A 686 -14.22 -12.96 17.00
CA ARG A 686 -13.56 -13.44 18.22
C ARG A 686 -14.52 -13.53 19.40
N ARG A 687 -15.36 -12.50 19.63
CA ARG A 687 -16.37 -12.51 20.69
C ARG A 687 -17.31 -13.71 20.60
N HIS A 688 -17.86 -13.98 19.41
CA HIS A 688 -18.77 -15.10 19.18
C HIS A 688 -18.03 -16.46 19.24
N GLN A 689 -16.76 -16.51 18.83
CA GLN A 689 -15.93 -17.72 18.95
C GLN A 689 -15.62 -18.08 20.41
N ASP A 690 -15.27 -17.10 21.25
CA ASP A 690 -14.93 -17.33 22.66
C ASP A 690 -16.18 -17.70 23.48
N GLU A 691 -17.34 -17.07 23.22
CA GLU A 691 -18.59 -17.42 23.89
C GLU A 691 -19.12 -18.80 23.45
N LEU A 692 -19.08 -19.13 22.15
CA LEU A 692 -19.41 -20.47 21.66
C LEU A 692 -18.50 -21.54 22.29
N ARG A 693 -17.20 -21.24 22.44
CA ARG A 693 -16.22 -22.13 23.11
C ARG A 693 -16.52 -22.28 24.60
N ARG A 694 -17.04 -21.24 25.28
CA ARG A 694 -17.51 -21.31 26.66
C ARG A 694 -18.74 -22.22 26.80
N LEU A 695 -19.74 -22.03 25.92
CA LEU A 695 -20.99 -22.77 25.93
C LEU A 695 -20.81 -24.27 25.61
N ILE A 696 -20.08 -24.60 24.54
CA ILE A 696 -19.85 -26.01 24.16
C ILE A 696 -19.02 -26.74 25.23
N ARG A 697 -18.05 -26.07 25.89
CA ARG A 697 -17.32 -26.68 27.01
C ARG A 697 -18.27 -27.11 28.15
N ALA A 698 -19.20 -26.23 28.53
CA ALA A 698 -20.19 -26.55 29.56
C ALA A 698 -21.09 -27.72 29.14
N ALA A 699 -21.52 -27.76 27.88
CA ALA A 699 -22.30 -28.87 27.32
C ALA A 699 -21.53 -30.21 27.33
N CYS A 700 -20.22 -30.22 27.06
CA CYS A 700 -19.40 -31.43 27.13
C CYS A 700 -19.29 -31.96 28.57
N LEU A 701 -19.04 -31.05 29.53
CA LEU A 701 -18.88 -31.40 30.94
C LEU A 701 -20.18 -31.93 31.57
N ALA A 702 -21.34 -31.43 31.13
CA ALA A 702 -22.66 -31.96 31.48
C ALA A 702 -23.13 -33.12 30.56
N GLY A 703 -22.26 -33.63 29.68
CA GLY A 703 -22.54 -34.72 28.75
C GLY A 703 -22.42 -36.10 29.41
N SER A 704 -23.10 -37.11 28.84
CA SER A 704 -23.04 -38.48 29.35
C SER A 704 -21.95 -39.28 28.63
N VAL A 705 -21.13 -40.00 29.39
CA VAL A 705 -20.04 -40.85 28.86
C VAL A 705 -20.28 -42.31 29.23
N SER A 706 -20.05 -43.22 28.29
CA SER A 706 -20.19 -44.67 28.50
C SER A 706 -19.01 -45.47 27.92
N PHE A 707 -18.60 -46.49 28.67
CA PHE A 707 -17.62 -47.50 28.26
C PHE A 707 -18.10 -48.88 28.74
N ARG A 708 -18.19 -49.88 27.83
CA ARG A 708 -18.67 -51.24 28.14
C ARG A 708 -20.03 -51.32 28.84
N GLY A 709 -20.88 -50.31 28.65
CA GLY A 709 -22.18 -50.16 29.32
C GLY A 709 -22.12 -49.55 30.72
N ASN A 710 -20.92 -49.34 31.26
CA ASN A 710 -20.68 -48.61 32.51
C ASN A 710 -20.68 -47.10 32.24
N ASP A 711 -21.10 -46.35 33.26
CA ASP A 711 -21.04 -44.89 33.24
C ASP A 711 -19.62 -44.41 33.51
N ARG A 712 -19.15 -43.39 32.79
CA ARG A 712 -17.85 -42.74 32.97
C ARG A 712 -17.96 -41.21 32.84
N SER A 713 -19.16 -40.66 33.07
CA SER A 713 -19.44 -39.22 32.92
C SER A 713 -18.58 -38.37 33.88
N PRO A 714 -18.18 -37.14 33.51
CA PRO A 714 -17.41 -36.24 34.40
C PRO A 714 -18.15 -35.94 35.72
N ASP A 715 -17.40 -35.56 36.76
CA ASP A 715 -18.00 -35.12 38.03
C ASP A 715 -18.40 -33.64 38.01
N ASP A 716 -19.25 -33.22 38.95
CA ASP A 716 -19.71 -31.81 39.09
C ASP A 716 -18.58 -30.78 39.34
N ARG A 717 -17.33 -31.25 39.46
CA ARG A 717 -16.12 -30.44 39.67
C ARG A 717 -15.22 -30.38 38.44
N ALA A 718 -15.56 -31.11 37.38
CA ALA A 718 -14.84 -31.08 36.12
C ALA A 718 -14.99 -29.70 35.45
N VAL A 719 -13.86 -29.05 35.15
CA VAL A 719 -13.79 -27.71 34.51
C VAL A 719 -13.10 -27.72 33.14
N ASP A 720 -12.57 -28.88 32.74
CA ASP A 720 -11.85 -29.07 31.48
C ASP A 720 -12.13 -30.45 30.88
N MET A 721 -12.51 -30.46 29.60
CA MET A 721 -12.89 -31.66 28.85
C MET A 721 -11.69 -32.57 28.59
N GLY A 722 -10.52 -32.00 28.32
CA GLY A 722 -9.29 -32.75 28.05
C GLY A 722 -8.76 -33.43 29.32
N LYS A 723 -8.82 -32.74 30.47
CA LYS A 723 -8.54 -33.37 31.77
C LYS A 723 -9.50 -34.53 32.05
N SER A 724 -10.81 -34.32 31.85
CA SER A 724 -11.82 -35.37 32.07
C SER A 724 -11.56 -36.60 31.19
N ALA A 725 -11.17 -36.41 29.92
CA ALA A 725 -10.78 -37.52 29.04
C ALA A 725 -9.53 -38.27 29.54
N ALA A 726 -8.54 -37.58 30.14
CA ALA A 726 -7.38 -38.21 30.75
C ALA A 726 -7.71 -38.97 32.06
N ASP A 727 -8.65 -38.45 32.85
CA ASP A 727 -9.16 -39.14 34.04
C ASP A 727 -10.00 -40.39 33.64
N ILE A 728 -10.73 -40.34 32.51
CA ILE A 728 -11.43 -41.51 31.94
C ILE A 728 -10.44 -42.53 31.34
N LEU A 729 -9.33 -42.09 30.73
CA LEU A 729 -8.26 -43.00 30.25
C LEU A 729 -7.69 -43.85 31.39
N ASN A 730 -7.44 -43.27 32.57
CA ASN A 730 -6.93 -43.99 33.75
C ASN A 730 -7.78 -45.23 34.07
N ASP A 731 -9.11 -45.06 34.05
CA ASP A 731 -10.06 -46.11 34.39
C ASP A 731 -10.22 -47.17 33.28
N VAL A 732 -10.04 -46.77 32.02
CA VAL A 732 -10.35 -47.61 30.85
C VAL A 732 -9.15 -48.38 30.32
N LEU A 733 -7.93 -47.83 30.40
CA LEU A 733 -6.73 -48.48 29.86
C LEU A 733 -6.43 -49.87 30.49
N PRO A 734 -6.58 -50.11 31.81
CA PRO A 734 -6.40 -51.43 32.41
C PRO A 734 -7.42 -52.47 31.92
N GLU A 735 -8.61 -52.02 31.50
CA GLU A 735 -9.68 -52.84 30.96
C GLU A 735 -9.46 -53.24 29.49
N VAL A 736 -8.70 -52.44 28.72
CA VAL A 736 -8.44 -52.65 27.28
C VAL A 736 -7.13 -53.40 27.03
N PHE A 737 -6.08 -53.09 27.79
CA PHE A 737 -4.75 -53.70 27.64
C PHE A 737 -4.43 -54.63 28.82
N ASP A 738 -5.25 -55.66 29.02
CA ASP A 738 -5.20 -56.55 30.18
C ASP A 738 -3.92 -57.43 30.27
N ARG A 739 -3.21 -57.63 29.14
CA ARG A 739 -1.89 -58.28 29.06
C ARG A 739 -0.72 -57.29 29.07
N PHE A 740 -0.95 -55.97 29.18
CA PHE A 740 0.14 -54.98 29.28
C PHE A 740 1.06 -55.23 30.47
N LYS A 741 0.47 -55.63 31.61
CA LYS A 741 1.19 -56.00 32.84
C LYS A 741 2.23 -57.10 32.64
N GLU A 742 2.13 -57.94 31.60
CA GLU A 742 3.10 -59.00 31.32
C GLU A 742 4.45 -58.46 30.86
N ALA A 743 4.49 -57.25 30.29
CA ALA A 743 5.71 -56.62 29.80
C ALA A 743 5.86 -55.14 30.25
N ALA A 744 5.17 -54.76 31.33
CA ALA A 744 5.26 -53.42 31.92
C ALA A 744 6.59 -53.25 32.68
N ALA A 745 7.60 -52.68 32.01
CA ALA A 745 8.85 -52.26 32.64
C ALA A 745 9.25 -50.85 32.19
N ARG A 746 9.97 -50.12 33.06
CA ARG A 746 10.40 -48.74 32.80
C ARG A 746 11.43 -48.70 31.67
N LEU A 747 11.22 -47.83 30.67
CA LEU A 747 12.05 -47.70 29.47
C LEU A 747 13.56 -47.56 29.77
N ALA A 748 13.93 -46.88 30.86
CA ALA A 748 15.32 -46.73 31.28
C ALA A 748 15.99 -48.05 31.70
N ASP A 749 15.22 -49.01 32.23
CA ASP A 749 15.73 -50.32 32.66
C ASP A 749 15.67 -51.35 31.52
N VAL A 750 14.71 -51.20 30.60
CA VAL A 750 14.66 -51.92 29.32
C VAL A 750 15.91 -51.64 28.48
N LYS A 751 16.33 -50.37 28.38
CA LYS A 751 17.55 -49.96 27.66
C LYS A 751 18.82 -50.58 28.25
N LYS A 752 19.01 -50.50 29.57
CA LYS A 752 20.09 -51.22 30.28
C LYS A 752 20.06 -52.73 29.99
N GLY A 753 18.87 -53.30 29.83
CA GLY A 753 18.68 -54.70 29.44
C GLY A 753 19.21 -55.00 28.04
N VAL A 754 18.86 -54.17 27.05
CA VAL A 754 19.36 -54.26 25.66
C VAL A 754 20.89 -54.13 25.63
N ASP A 755 21.43 -53.10 26.29
CA ASP A 755 22.87 -52.84 26.34
C ASP A 755 23.66 -54.01 26.97
N ALA A 756 23.11 -54.66 28.00
CA ALA A 756 23.73 -55.81 28.64
C ALA A 756 23.87 -57.02 27.69
N LEU A 757 22.91 -57.26 26.78
CA LEU A 757 22.97 -58.39 25.85
C LEU A 757 24.08 -58.29 24.80
N PHE A 758 24.56 -57.08 24.50
CA PHE A 758 25.70 -56.86 23.60
C PHE A 758 27.06 -57.11 24.26
N ILE A 759 27.12 -57.26 25.59
CA ILE A 759 28.38 -57.28 26.35
C ILE A 759 28.51 -58.53 27.24
N ALA A 760 27.41 -59.07 27.76
CA ALA A 760 27.43 -60.16 28.73
C ALA A 760 27.91 -61.49 28.12
N GLU A 761 29.12 -61.91 28.50
CA GLU A 761 29.74 -63.20 28.10
C GLU A 761 28.93 -64.41 28.55
N ASN A 762 28.21 -64.30 29.67
CA ASN A 762 27.31 -65.32 30.20
C ASN A 762 25.99 -64.68 30.69
N LEU A 763 24.96 -65.50 30.97
CA LEU A 763 23.62 -65.01 31.32
C LEU A 763 23.38 -64.84 32.84
N GLN A 764 24.41 -64.98 33.68
CA GLN A 764 24.33 -64.72 35.12
C GLN A 764 24.65 -63.25 35.41
N GLY A 765 23.92 -62.63 36.35
CA GLY A 765 24.12 -61.21 36.71
C GLY A 765 23.51 -60.19 35.73
N LEU A 766 22.64 -60.62 34.80
CA LEU A 766 21.88 -59.71 33.94
C LEU A 766 20.99 -58.73 34.77
N PRO A 767 20.71 -57.51 34.26
CA PRO A 767 19.94 -56.50 34.99
C PRO A 767 18.55 -56.96 35.48
N PRO A 768 17.99 -56.37 36.57
CA PRO A 768 16.72 -56.79 37.17
C PRO A 768 15.50 -56.77 36.24
N VAL A 769 15.56 -56.11 35.09
CA VAL A 769 14.50 -56.16 34.07
C VAL A 769 14.28 -57.59 33.55
N PHE A 770 15.32 -58.44 33.48
CA PHE A 770 15.18 -59.82 33.00
C PHE A 770 14.46 -60.73 33.98
N SER A 771 14.62 -60.51 35.29
CA SER A 771 13.89 -61.26 36.32
C SER A 771 12.48 -60.69 36.53
N GLY A 772 12.30 -59.36 36.50
CA GLY A 772 10.99 -58.71 36.56
C GLY A 772 10.06 -59.07 35.40
N LEU A 773 10.62 -59.24 34.19
CA LEU A 773 9.90 -59.73 33.00
C LEU A 773 9.87 -61.27 32.87
N GLY A 774 10.42 -62.02 33.84
CA GLY A 774 10.38 -63.49 33.85
C GLY A 774 11.14 -64.20 32.71
N LEU A 775 12.04 -63.49 32.01
CA LEU A 775 12.67 -63.93 30.74
C LEU A 775 13.63 -65.11 30.87
N LEU A 776 14.05 -65.44 32.08
CA LEU A 776 15.08 -66.45 32.37
C LEU A 776 14.47 -67.69 33.05
N ARG A 777 15.13 -68.83 32.86
CA ARG A 777 14.95 -70.06 33.65
C ARG A 777 16.30 -70.74 33.89
N ASP A 778 16.37 -71.60 34.90
CA ASP A 778 17.49 -72.53 35.02
C ASP A 778 17.24 -73.76 34.12
N GLU A 779 18.31 -74.27 33.51
CA GLU A 779 18.36 -75.63 33.00
C GLU A 779 19.66 -76.32 33.44
N LYS A 780 19.54 -77.28 34.36
CA LYS A 780 20.64 -78.13 34.85
C LYS A 780 21.82 -77.31 35.41
N GLY A 781 21.52 -76.23 36.14
CA GLY A 781 22.51 -75.34 36.75
C GLY A 781 23.08 -74.29 35.79
N LYS A 782 22.45 -74.05 34.64
CA LYS A 782 22.79 -72.99 33.69
C LYS A 782 21.59 -72.08 33.46
N THR A 783 21.80 -70.77 33.56
CA THR A 783 20.79 -69.77 33.20
C THR A 783 20.59 -69.75 31.70
N VAL A 784 19.34 -69.90 31.25
CA VAL A 784 18.93 -69.85 29.84
C VAL A 784 17.69 -68.98 29.66
N PHE A 785 17.42 -68.52 28.43
CA PHE A 785 16.18 -67.83 28.12
C PHE A 785 14.99 -68.79 28.11
N ARG A 786 13.88 -68.35 28.70
CA ARG A 786 12.60 -69.07 28.72
C ARG A 786 11.86 -68.83 27.41
N VAL A 787 12.22 -69.57 26.37
CA VAL A 787 11.63 -69.42 25.02
C VAL A 787 10.39 -70.29 24.81
N GLU A 788 10.08 -71.19 25.75
CA GLU A 788 9.00 -72.16 25.67
C GLU A 788 7.69 -71.69 26.34
N SER A 789 7.73 -70.58 27.08
CA SER A 789 6.56 -70.01 27.77
C SER A 789 6.78 -68.53 28.15
N GLY A 790 5.69 -67.78 28.31
CA GLY A 790 5.74 -66.35 28.61
C GLY A 790 6.06 -65.48 27.39
N ILE A 791 6.46 -64.23 27.62
CA ILE A 791 6.48 -63.19 26.58
C ILE A 791 7.50 -63.41 25.45
N LEU A 792 8.54 -64.23 25.66
CA LEU A 792 9.44 -64.66 24.57
C LEU A 792 8.79 -65.67 23.62
N ALA A 793 7.93 -66.55 24.15
CA ALA A 793 7.22 -67.54 23.32
C ALA A 793 6.14 -66.88 22.46
N GLU A 794 5.44 -65.85 22.97
CA GLU A 794 4.51 -65.02 22.18
C GLU A 794 5.24 -64.37 20.99
N VAL A 795 6.38 -63.71 21.24
CA VAL A 795 7.19 -63.07 20.17
C VAL A 795 7.70 -64.10 19.16
N LEU A 796 8.16 -65.27 19.62
CA LEU A 796 8.63 -66.34 18.73
C LEU A 796 7.49 -66.90 17.86
N SER A 797 6.30 -67.12 18.44
CA SER A 797 5.11 -67.58 17.70
C SER A 797 4.79 -66.64 16.54
N ARG A 798 4.78 -65.32 16.74
CA ARG A 798 4.50 -64.36 15.64
C ARG A 798 5.58 -64.34 14.55
N ILE A 799 6.82 -64.72 14.86
CA ILE A 799 7.90 -64.90 13.87
C ILE A 799 7.69 -66.19 13.08
N GLU A 800 7.36 -67.30 13.76
CA GLU A 800 7.11 -68.60 13.15
C GLU A 800 5.84 -68.61 12.29
N GLU A 801 4.76 -67.96 12.75
CA GLU A 801 3.50 -67.76 12.00
C GLU A 801 3.76 -67.08 10.65
N ARG A 802 4.38 -65.88 10.63
CA ARG A 802 4.73 -65.18 9.38
C ARG A 802 5.61 -66.05 8.47
N ALA A 803 6.63 -66.70 9.04
CA ALA A 803 7.54 -67.56 8.28
C ALA A 803 6.83 -68.76 7.64
N ASN A 804 5.84 -69.35 8.32
CA ASN A 804 5.03 -70.45 7.81
C ASN A 804 4.08 -70.01 6.69
N TYR A 805 3.63 -68.74 6.67
CA TYR A 805 2.90 -68.14 5.54
C TYR A 805 3.82 -67.61 4.42
N GLY A 806 5.14 -67.85 4.50
CA GLY A 806 6.14 -67.43 3.50
C GLY A 806 6.58 -65.97 3.61
N GLU A 807 6.14 -65.26 4.65
CA GLU A 807 6.41 -63.84 4.88
C GLU A 807 7.58 -63.63 5.86
N THR A 808 8.11 -62.42 5.92
CA THR A 808 9.14 -62.03 6.89
C THR A 808 8.57 -61.24 8.05
N ALA A 809 8.79 -61.70 9.28
CA ALA A 809 8.51 -60.92 10.47
C ALA A 809 9.54 -59.79 10.60
N SER A 810 9.18 -58.57 10.17
CA SER A 810 10.02 -57.39 10.38
C SER A 810 9.92 -56.89 11.83
N GLY A 811 10.96 -56.21 12.32
CA GLY A 811 10.91 -55.54 13.63
C GLY A 811 9.81 -54.47 13.70
N ARG A 812 9.42 -53.91 12.54
CA ARG A 812 8.19 -53.12 12.43
C ARG A 812 6.93 -53.96 12.67
N PHE A 813 6.74 -55.08 11.96
CA PHE A 813 5.54 -55.91 12.16
C PHE A 813 5.40 -56.37 13.61
N LEU A 814 6.47 -56.85 14.23
CA LEU A 814 6.43 -57.32 15.62
C LEU A 814 6.09 -56.20 16.62
N ALA A 815 6.56 -54.97 16.37
CA ALA A 815 6.20 -53.82 17.18
C ALA A 815 4.76 -53.36 16.92
N ASP A 816 4.37 -53.19 15.67
CA ASP A 816 3.04 -52.72 15.25
C ASP A 816 1.93 -53.73 15.67
N GLU A 817 2.25 -55.03 15.79
CA GLU A 817 1.31 -56.07 16.26
C GLU A 817 1.22 -56.16 17.79
N LEU A 818 2.35 -56.14 18.51
CA LEU A 818 2.37 -56.23 19.99
C LEU A 818 2.07 -54.90 20.69
N ALA A 819 2.00 -53.79 19.95
CA ALA A 819 1.47 -52.52 20.44
C ALA A 819 -0.07 -52.50 20.55
N LYS A 820 -0.78 -53.46 19.93
CA LYS A 820 -2.24 -53.57 19.96
C LYS A 820 -2.74 -54.25 21.23
N GLU A 821 -4.01 -54.08 21.55
CA GLU A 821 -4.73 -54.89 22.54
C GLU A 821 -4.71 -56.39 22.18
N PRO A 822 -4.61 -57.32 23.15
CA PRO A 822 -4.59 -57.11 24.60
C PRO A 822 -3.23 -56.61 25.18
N PHE A 823 -2.18 -56.53 24.35
CA PHE A 823 -0.80 -56.34 24.80
C PHE A 823 -0.48 -54.88 25.13
N GLY A 824 -0.65 -53.96 24.19
CA GLY A 824 -0.33 -52.55 24.39
C GLY A 824 1.17 -52.26 24.60
N TRP A 825 2.06 -53.22 24.32
CA TRP A 825 3.47 -53.17 24.72
C TRP A 825 4.25 -52.01 24.05
N ASP A 826 5.45 -51.74 24.58
CA ASP A 826 6.33 -50.71 24.03
C ASP A 826 7.28 -51.25 22.95
N PHE A 827 7.65 -50.40 21.99
CA PHE A 827 8.62 -50.71 20.93
C PHE A 827 9.95 -51.24 21.48
N GLU A 828 10.43 -50.70 22.59
CA GLU A 828 11.73 -51.05 23.16
C GLU A 828 11.66 -52.35 23.98
N ILE A 829 10.50 -52.67 24.55
CA ILE A 829 10.19 -53.98 25.12
C ILE A 829 10.27 -55.05 24.02
N VAL A 830 9.55 -54.87 22.90
CA VAL A 830 9.57 -55.83 21.78
C VAL A 830 11.01 -56.02 21.26
N ARG A 831 11.79 -54.95 21.18
CA ARG A 831 13.21 -55.00 20.79
C ARG A 831 14.08 -55.84 21.75
N LEU A 832 13.89 -55.69 23.07
CA LEU A 832 14.58 -56.50 24.08
C LEU A 832 14.23 -57.99 23.96
N LEU A 833 12.96 -58.31 23.68
CA LEU A 833 12.50 -59.70 23.50
C LEU A 833 13.09 -60.33 22.23
N VAL A 834 13.09 -59.62 21.10
CA VAL A 834 13.68 -60.12 19.85
C VAL A 834 15.21 -60.27 19.96
N LEU A 835 15.90 -59.37 20.66
CA LEU A 835 17.35 -59.51 20.92
C LEU A 835 17.64 -60.73 21.80
N SER A 836 16.75 -61.03 22.77
CA SER A 836 16.85 -62.22 23.61
C SER A 836 16.66 -63.51 22.79
N LEU A 837 15.76 -63.53 21.80
CA LEU A 837 15.59 -64.68 20.88
C LEU A 837 16.80 -64.87 19.94
N LEU A 838 17.43 -63.78 19.48
CA LEU A 838 18.68 -63.83 18.73
C LEU A 838 19.84 -64.32 19.62
N ARG A 839 19.94 -63.86 20.87
CA ARG A 839 20.93 -64.35 21.86
C ARG A 839 20.71 -65.82 22.22
N ALA A 840 19.47 -66.30 22.15
CA ALA A 840 19.10 -67.72 22.30
C ALA A 840 19.30 -68.57 21.02
N GLY A 841 19.75 -67.99 19.91
CA GLY A 841 20.03 -68.70 18.66
C GLY A 841 18.79 -69.29 17.97
N LYS A 842 17.58 -68.79 18.26
CA LYS A 842 16.31 -69.30 17.69
C LYS A 842 15.94 -68.66 16.35
N ILE A 843 16.47 -67.46 16.08
CA ILE A 843 16.22 -66.68 14.88
C ILE A 843 17.55 -66.20 14.28
N GLN A 844 17.59 -66.03 12.97
CA GLN A 844 18.55 -65.16 12.30
C GLN A 844 17.87 -63.82 12.01
N ALA A 845 18.63 -62.74 12.07
CA ALA A 845 18.19 -61.42 11.64
C ALA A 845 18.87 -61.04 10.32
N THR A 846 18.20 -60.28 9.46
CA THR A 846 18.83 -59.68 8.28
C THR A 846 18.55 -58.18 8.27
N SER A 847 19.61 -57.37 8.25
CA SER A 847 19.59 -55.91 8.38
C SER A 847 20.60 -55.30 7.40
N LYS A 848 20.21 -54.23 6.69
CA LYS A 848 21.04 -53.61 5.63
C LYS A 848 21.57 -54.58 4.55
N GLY A 849 20.90 -55.73 4.36
CA GLY A 849 21.37 -56.81 3.46
C GLY A 849 22.43 -57.75 4.06
N GLN A 850 22.85 -57.56 5.31
CA GLN A 850 23.76 -58.45 6.04
C GLN A 850 22.97 -59.39 6.95
N THR A 851 23.38 -60.66 7.01
CA THR A 851 22.83 -61.66 7.94
C THR A 851 23.55 -61.56 9.28
N ILE A 852 22.76 -61.52 10.35
CA ILE A 852 23.20 -61.34 11.73
C ILE A 852 22.83 -62.59 12.51
N ASP A 853 23.85 -63.36 12.86
CA ASP A 853 23.76 -64.68 13.49
C ASP A 853 24.17 -64.70 14.97
N SER A 854 24.67 -63.58 15.50
CA SER A 854 25.14 -63.48 16.88
C SER A 854 24.77 -62.13 17.47
N ALA A 855 24.03 -62.14 18.59
CA ALA A 855 23.61 -60.94 19.29
C ALA A 855 24.77 -60.11 19.90
N THR A 856 26.01 -60.63 19.93
CA THR A 856 27.22 -59.88 20.33
C THR A 856 28.07 -59.42 19.14
N GLY A 857 27.59 -59.57 17.90
CA GLY A 857 28.23 -59.00 16.71
C GLY A 857 28.12 -57.48 16.62
N ILE A 858 29.00 -56.84 15.85
CA ILE A 858 28.99 -55.38 15.65
C ILE A 858 27.70 -54.97 14.90
N GLU A 859 27.29 -55.80 13.96
CA GLU A 859 26.13 -55.68 13.10
C GLU A 859 24.82 -55.84 13.91
N ALA A 860 24.84 -56.72 14.90
CA ALA A 860 23.75 -56.86 15.88
C ALA A 860 23.63 -55.61 16.75
N ARG A 861 24.76 -55.09 17.24
CA ARG A 861 24.79 -53.87 18.05
C ARG A 861 24.26 -52.66 17.28
N ASP A 862 24.76 -52.41 16.07
CA ASP A 862 24.27 -51.34 15.20
C ASP A 862 22.76 -51.50 14.89
N THR A 863 22.33 -52.72 14.52
CA THR A 863 20.93 -53.00 14.19
C THR A 863 19.97 -52.80 15.36
N PHE A 864 20.31 -53.31 16.55
CA PHE A 864 19.42 -53.27 17.71
C PHE A 864 19.58 -51.99 18.53
N SER A 865 20.70 -51.27 18.48
CA SER A 865 20.77 -49.91 19.06
C SER A 865 19.99 -48.89 18.23
N ASN A 866 19.85 -49.07 16.90
CA ASN A 866 19.18 -48.12 16.02
C ASN A 866 17.70 -48.49 15.75
N ASN A 867 16.78 -47.58 16.08
CA ASN A 867 15.34 -47.83 15.95
C ASN A 867 14.89 -48.05 14.50
N ASN A 868 15.55 -47.43 13.51
CA ASN A 868 15.21 -47.61 12.09
C ASN A 868 15.76 -48.93 11.55
N PHE A 869 17.01 -49.28 11.88
CA PHE A 869 17.59 -50.55 11.45
C PHE A 869 16.86 -51.75 12.08
N PHE A 870 16.48 -51.67 13.36
CA PHE A 870 15.62 -52.69 13.98
C PHE A 870 14.24 -52.82 13.28
N ARG A 871 13.57 -51.69 12.96
CA ARG A 871 12.27 -51.72 12.26
C ARG A 871 12.36 -52.32 10.85
N GLN A 872 13.46 -52.08 10.15
CA GLN A 872 13.75 -52.60 8.82
C GLN A 872 14.30 -54.03 8.83
N ALA A 873 14.90 -54.47 9.94
CA ALA A 873 15.43 -55.82 10.07
C ALA A 873 14.31 -56.85 9.94
N SER A 874 14.58 -57.89 9.15
CA SER A 874 13.70 -59.05 9.01
C SER A 874 14.23 -60.21 9.86
N PHE A 875 13.34 -60.81 10.64
CA PHE A 875 13.64 -61.96 11.49
C PHE A 875 13.06 -63.22 10.84
N ARG A 876 13.87 -64.29 10.81
CA ARG A 876 13.50 -65.59 10.25
C ARG A 876 14.00 -66.73 11.16
N PRO A 877 13.28 -67.86 11.24
CA PRO A 877 13.88 -69.14 11.64
C PRO A 877 15.03 -69.52 10.68
N LYS A 878 16.10 -70.13 11.19
CA LYS A 878 17.38 -70.31 10.48
C LYS A 878 17.51 -71.59 9.64
N LYS A 879 18.02 -71.50 8.39
CA LYS A 879 18.27 -72.59 7.40
C LYS A 879 19.46 -72.22 6.43
N GLY A 880 20.05 -73.18 5.67
CA GLY A 880 21.36 -73.06 4.96
C GLY A 880 21.39 -73.08 3.40
N ILE A 881 22.58 -73.25 2.79
CA ILE A 881 22.93 -73.03 1.33
C ILE A 881 23.69 -74.23 0.69
N GLU A 882 23.65 -74.35 -0.66
CA GLU A 882 24.11 -75.48 -1.52
C GLU A 882 25.30 -75.14 -2.49
N PHE A 883 25.83 -76.15 -3.20
CA PHE A 883 27.14 -76.13 -3.90
C PHE A 883 27.18 -75.64 -5.38
N GLU A 884 26.12 -75.81 -6.19
CA GLU A 884 26.23 -75.73 -7.67
C GLU A 884 26.61 -74.34 -8.25
N GLU A 885 26.22 -73.23 -7.62
CA GLU A 885 26.43 -71.88 -8.16
C GLU A 885 27.91 -71.48 -8.28
N LEU A 886 28.80 -72.11 -7.52
CA LEU A 886 30.24 -71.84 -7.53
C LEU A 886 30.90 -72.19 -8.88
N VAL A 887 30.35 -73.12 -9.65
CA VAL A 887 30.95 -73.58 -10.92
C VAL A 887 30.78 -72.53 -12.03
N LYS A 888 29.57 -71.97 -12.16
CA LYS A 888 29.21 -70.98 -13.21
C LYS A 888 30.10 -69.75 -13.19
N ALA A 889 30.48 -69.31 -11.97
CA ALA A 889 31.32 -68.14 -11.72
C ALA A 889 32.70 -68.23 -12.38
N SER A 890 33.28 -69.43 -12.44
CA SER A 890 34.59 -69.65 -13.05
C SER A 890 34.55 -69.53 -14.57
N GLU A 891 33.47 -69.99 -15.21
CA GLU A 891 33.34 -69.95 -16.68
C GLU A 891 33.12 -68.53 -17.21
N ALA A 892 32.31 -67.72 -16.53
CA ALA A 892 32.05 -66.32 -16.90
C ALA A 892 33.31 -65.43 -16.81
N PHE A 893 34.23 -65.76 -15.90
CA PHE A 893 35.49 -65.04 -15.70
C PHE A 893 36.39 -65.16 -16.94
N ARG A 894 36.50 -66.38 -17.48
CA ARG A 894 37.32 -66.69 -18.66
C ARG A 894 36.84 -65.99 -19.93
N ASP A 895 35.54 -65.90 -20.20
CA ASP A 895 35.06 -65.17 -21.39
C ASP A 895 35.36 -63.66 -21.31
N THR A 896 35.33 -63.08 -20.11
CA THR A 896 35.40 -61.62 -19.95
C THR A 896 36.84 -61.11 -19.93
N PHE A 897 37.76 -61.86 -19.30
CA PHE A 897 39.15 -61.43 -19.10
C PHE A 897 40.21 -62.36 -19.73
N GLY A 898 39.82 -63.54 -20.23
CA GLY A 898 40.73 -64.47 -20.92
C GLY A 898 41.61 -65.33 -20.01
N SER A 899 41.34 -65.38 -18.70
CA SER A 899 42.13 -66.11 -17.69
C SER A 899 41.27 -67.07 -16.85
N GLU A 900 41.91 -67.98 -16.08
CA GLU A 900 41.23 -69.04 -15.31
C GLU A 900 41.53 -68.97 -13.80
N VAL A 901 40.56 -69.41 -13.00
CA VAL A 901 40.59 -69.39 -11.52
C VAL A 901 41.16 -70.71 -10.96
N ARG A 902 41.87 -70.65 -9.83
CA ARG A 902 42.64 -71.78 -9.27
C ARG A 902 41.88 -72.71 -8.32
N GLU A 903 40.85 -72.23 -7.63
CA GLU A 903 40.09 -73.02 -6.65
C GLU A 903 38.58 -72.74 -6.75
N LEU A 904 37.76 -73.77 -6.51
CA LEU A 904 36.30 -73.70 -6.55
C LEU A 904 35.70 -73.51 -5.14
N ASN A 905 36.01 -72.38 -4.52
CA ASN A 905 35.35 -71.88 -3.31
C ASN A 905 35.04 -70.38 -3.47
N ALA A 906 34.05 -69.87 -2.72
CA ALA A 906 33.50 -68.53 -2.92
C ALA A 906 34.57 -67.42 -2.86
N GLY A 907 35.34 -67.37 -1.77
CA GLY A 907 36.39 -66.37 -1.57
C GLY A 907 37.51 -66.41 -2.61
N ALA A 908 37.95 -67.61 -3.04
CA ALA A 908 39.00 -67.73 -4.05
C ALA A 908 38.57 -67.18 -5.42
N ILE A 909 37.34 -67.48 -5.86
CA ILE A 909 36.79 -66.97 -7.12
C ILE A 909 36.64 -65.45 -7.07
N VAL A 910 36.09 -64.93 -5.96
CA VAL A 910 35.85 -63.49 -5.77
C VAL A 910 37.17 -62.70 -5.69
N SER A 911 38.25 -63.30 -5.20
CA SER A 911 39.57 -62.64 -5.12
C SER A 911 40.14 -62.27 -6.49
N GLU A 912 40.28 -63.25 -7.40
CA GLU A 912 40.82 -63.00 -8.75
C GLU A 912 39.84 -62.19 -9.62
N LEU A 913 38.53 -62.42 -9.47
CA LEU A 913 37.48 -61.66 -10.14
C LEU A 913 37.62 -60.14 -9.90
N ARG A 914 37.80 -59.72 -8.64
CA ARG A 914 37.97 -58.30 -8.30
C ARG A 914 39.25 -57.70 -8.89
N LYS A 915 40.30 -58.50 -9.13
CA LYS A 915 41.61 -58.02 -9.60
C LYS A 915 41.57 -57.49 -11.03
N GLU A 916 41.01 -58.26 -11.97
CA GLU A 916 40.91 -57.81 -13.37
C GLU A 916 39.79 -56.77 -13.56
N VAL A 917 38.71 -56.80 -12.76
CA VAL A 917 37.70 -55.75 -12.75
C VAL A 917 38.31 -54.39 -12.38
N ALA A 918 39.13 -54.32 -11.31
CA ALA A 918 39.78 -53.09 -10.89
C ALA A 918 40.71 -52.50 -11.97
N ARG A 919 41.42 -53.36 -12.70
CA ARG A 919 42.36 -52.97 -13.77
C ARG A 919 41.69 -52.20 -14.93
N HIS A 920 40.40 -52.46 -15.17
CA HIS A 920 39.65 -51.87 -16.27
C HIS A 920 38.68 -50.75 -15.86
N GLU A 921 38.59 -50.41 -14.56
CA GLU A 921 37.74 -49.31 -14.09
C GLU A 921 38.26 -47.95 -14.56
N ASP A 922 39.53 -47.64 -14.32
CA ASP A 922 40.11 -46.30 -14.53
C ASP A 922 40.04 -45.80 -16.00
N PRO A 923 40.33 -46.60 -17.04
CA PRO A 923 40.21 -46.14 -18.44
C PRO A 923 38.76 -45.81 -18.82
N VAL A 924 37.79 -46.59 -18.32
CA VAL A 924 36.36 -46.38 -18.57
C VAL A 924 35.86 -45.15 -17.83
N ALA A 925 36.34 -44.93 -16.59
CA ALA A 925 36.07 -43.71 -15.82
C ALA A 925 36.71 -42.45 -16.44
N SER A 926 37.88 -42.57 -17.08
CA SER A 926 38.55 -41.46 -17.77
C SER A 926 37.75 -40.97 -18.99
N ALA A 927 37.36 -41.87 -19.89
CA ALA A 927 36.54 -41.54 -21.06
C ALA A 927 35.17 -40.95 -20.66
N HIS A 928 34.57 -41.48 -19.58
CA HIS A 928 33.37 -40.92 -18.95
C HIS A 928 33.59 -39.48 -18.45
N GLY A 929 34.72 -39.22 -17.80
CA GLY A 929 35.11 -37.89 -17.31
C GLY A 929 35.31 -36.85 -18.42
N GLN A 930 35.93 -37.25 -19.55
CA GLN A 930 36.10 -36.37 -20.72
C GLN A 930 34.74 -35.91 -21.28
N LEU A 931 33.77 -36.83 -21.43
CA LEU A 931 32.43 -36.50 -21.90
C LEU A 931 31.74 -35.49 -20.97
N ILE A 932 31.80 -35.70 -19.65
CA ILE A 932 31.21 -34.76 -18.67
C ILE A 932 31.88 -33.39 -18.73
N ALA A 933 33.23 -33.33 -18.76
CA ALA A 933 33.99 -32.08 -18.71
C ALA A 933 33.62 -31.11 -19.85
N TYR A 934 33.47 -31.63 -21.07
CA TYR A 934 33.12 -30.85 -22.26
C TYR A 934 31.62 -30.84 -22.58
N ARG A 935 30.78 -31.36 -21.66
CA ARG A 935 29.31 -31.45 -21.76
C ARG A 935 28.82 -32.19 -23.01
N LEU A 936 29.46 -33.31 -23.31
CA LEU A 936 29.23 -34.14 -24.47
C LEU A 936 28.36 -35.36 -24.12
N PRO A 937 27.41 -35.77 -24.99
CA PRO A 937 26.50 -36.89 -24.73
C PRO A 937 27.20 -38.26 -24.82
N GLY A 938 26.62 -39.29 -24.18
CA GLY A 938 27.11 -40.67 -24.21
C GLY A 938 27.67 -41.22 -22.89
N ALA A 939 27.72 -40.40 -21.84
CA ALA A 939 28.32 -40.76 -20.55
C ALA A 939 27.64 -41.98 -19.85
N ALA A 940 26.30 -41.99 -19.79
CA ALA A 940 25.52 -42.94 -18.99
C ALA A 940 25.79 -44.42 -19.31
N VAL A 941 26.16 -44.76 -20.55
CA VAL A 941 26.47 -46.14 -20.95
C VAL A 941 27.78 -46.64 -20.33
N LEU A 942 28.77 -45.75 -20.14
CA LEU A 942 29.99 -46.08 -19.40
C LEU A 942 29.72 -46.11 -17.88
N GLU A 943 28.91 -45.17 -17.38
CA GLU A 943 28.53 -45.09 -15.96
C GLU A 943 27.88 -46.38 -15.46
N GLY A 944 26.94 -46.95 -16.22
CA GLY A 944 26.27 -48.20 -15.85
C GLY A 944 27.22 -49.40 -15.70
N ALA A 945 28.21 -49.51 -16.59
CA ALA A 945 29.23 -50.55 -16.50
C ALA A 945 30.21 -50.33 -15.35
N ILE A 946 30.63 -49.08 -15.11
CA ILE A 946 31.42 -48.69 -13.93
C ILE A 946 30.67 -49.04 -12.63
N GLY A 947 29.33 -48.88 -12.62
CA GLY A 947 28.47 -49.30 -11.51
C GLY A 947 28.50 -50.81 -11.26
N GLN A 948 28.42 -51.63 -12.32
CA GLN A 948 28.50 -53.09 -12.21
C GLN A 948 29.89 -53.58 -11.81
N MET A 949 30.97 -52.97 -12.35
CA MET A 949 32.35 -53.19 -11.90
C MET A 949 32.46 -52.92 -10.38
N LYS A 950 31.97 -51.77 -9.91
CA LYS A 950 31.97 -51.39 -8.48
C LYS A 950 31.14 -52.32 -7.60
N ALA A 951 30.05 -52.86 -8.10
CA ALA A 951 29.25 -53.84 -7.37
C ALA A 951 30.03 -55.15 -7.13
N VAL A 952 30.71 -55.67 -8.16
CA VAL A 952 31.58 -56.86 -8.05
C VAL A 952 32.78 -56.59 -7.12
N LEU A 953 33.38 -55.41 -7.17
CA LEU A 953 34.46 -54.98 -6.27
C LEU A 953 34.06 -54.91 -4.79
N ARG A 954 32.78 -54.71 -4.47
CA ARG A 954 32.32 -54.31 -3.12
C ARG A 954 31.26 -55.22 -2.48
N GLY A 955 30.59 -56.10 -3.24
CA GLY A 955 29.59 -57.04 -2.72
C GLY A 955 30.19 -58.15 -1.85
N SER A 956 29.37 -58.78 -1.01
CA SER A 956 29.71 -60.06 -0.32
C SER A 956 30.02 -61.17 -1.33
N GLU A 957 30.66 -62.26 -0.91
CA GLU A 957 31.19 -63.28 -1.83
C GLU A 957 30.11 -63.89 -2.74
N ASP A 958 29.01 -64.38 -2.15
CA ASP A 958 27.85 -64.91 -2.89
C ASP A 958 27.26 -63.88 -3.87
N ASN A 959 27.19 -62.61 -3.45
CA ASN A 959 26.60 -61.54 -4.25
C ASN A 959 27.55 -61.07 -5.37
N ALA A 960 28.86 -61.10 -5.17
CA ALA A 960 29.85 -60.78 -6.19
C ALA A 960 29.82 -61.86 -7.29
N ILE A 961 29.71 -63.14 -6.90
CA ILE A 961 29.49 -64.27 -7.81
C ILE A 961 28.19 -64.09 -8.62
N ALA A 962 27.06 -63.89 -7.93
CA ALA A 962 25.75 -63.73 -8.60
C ALA A 962 25.70 -62.51 -9.52
N THR A 963 26.23 -61.36 -9.08
CA THR A 963 26.27 -60.12 -9.87
C THR A 963 27.12 -60.29 -11.12
N PHE A 964 28.30 -60.92 -11.01
CA PHE A 964 29.20 -61.08 -12.15
C PHE A 964 28.65 -62.06 -13.18
N ASN A 965 28.09 -63.20 -12.76
CA ASN A 965 27.38 -64.14 -13.64
C ASN A 965 26.30 -63.43 -14.49
N ALA A 966 25.61 -62.43 -13.93
CA ALA A 966 24.57 -61.68 -14.61
C ALA A 966 25.07 -60.52 -15.51
N SER A 967 26.28 -59.98 -15.28
CA SER A 967 26.75 -58.69 -15.85
C SER A 967 28.02 -58.77 -16.70
N HIS A 968 28.60 -59.94 -16.88
CA HIS A 968 29.91 -60.12 -17.52
C HIS A 968 30.04 -59.49 -18.94
N ARG A 969 28.94 -59.38 -19.70
CA ARG A 969 28.93 -58.87 -21.09
C ARG A 969 28.93 -57.34 -21.21
N SER A 970 28.14 -56.63 -20.40
CA SER A 970 28.08 -55.16 -20.43
C SER A 970 29.41 -54.53 -20.01
N ILE A 971 30.09 -55.17 -19.04
CA ILE A 971 31.46 -54.84 -18.63
C ILE A 971 32.43 -54.90 -19.83
N LYS A 972 32.33 -55.95 -20.66
CA LYS A 972 33.16 -56.18 -21.87
C LYS A 972 32.93 -55.13 -22.96
N GLU A 973 31.69 -54.66 -23.15
CA GLU A 973 31.35 -53.63 -24.15
C GLU A 973 31.80 -52.21 -23.77
N ALA A 974 31.67 -51.82 -22.49
CA ALA A 974 32.06 -50.49 -22.04
C ALA A 974 33.58 -50.26 -22.12
N ILE A 975 34.39 -51.29 -21.85
CA ILE A 975 35.86 -51.27 -22.03
C ILE A 975 36.20 -50.91 -23.50
N LYS A 976 35.46 -51.45 -24.47
CA LYS A 976 35.63 -51.11 -25.89
C LYS A 976 35.21 -49.65 -26.17
N ARG A 977 34.03 -49.23 -25.73
CA ARG A 977 33.50 -47.87 -26.04
C ARG A 977 34.38 -46.76 -25.46
N ALA A 978 34.97 -46.96 -24.28
CA ALA A 978 35.94 -46.03 -23.70
C ALA A 978 37.18 -45.83 -24.60
N THR A 979 37.66 -46.91 -25.23
CA THR A 979 38.82 -46.88 -26.14
C THR A 979 38.54 -46.13 -27.45
N GLU A 980 37.28 -46.13 -27.94
CA GLU A 980 36.89 -45.35 -29.14
C GLU A 980 36.85 -43.84 -28.88
N LEU A 981 36.50 -43.41 -27.65
CA LEU A 981 36.32 -42.00 -27.30
C LEU A 981 37.65 -41.27 -27.10
N ASP A 982 38.59 -41.92 -26.40
CA ASP A 982 39.93 -41.39 -26.13
C ASP A 982 40.73 -41.08 -27.41
N GLN A 983 40.41 -41.76 -28.52
CA GLN A 983 41.01 -41.53 -29.84
C GLN A 983 40.37 -40.39 -30.64
N ALA A 984 39.13 -39.97 -30.31
CA ALA A 984 38.37 -39.01 -31.10
C ALA A 984 38.45 -37.56 -30.55
N LEU A 985 38.52 -37.40 -29.23
CA LEU A 985 38.34 -36.10 -28.55
C LEU A 985 39.65 -35.31 -28.40
N SER A 986 40.27 -34.99 -29.54
CA SER A 986 41.47 -34.14 -29.58
C SER A 986 41.20 -32.66 -29.30
N GLU A 987 42.17 -31.95 -28.72
CA GLU A 987 42.01 -30.55 -28.27
C GLU A 987 41.47 -29.57 -29.34
N PRO A 988 41.90 -29.61 -30.63
CA PRO A 988 41.32 -28.74 -31.66
C PRO A 988 39.81 -28.97 -31.83
N ARG A 989 39.38 -30.24 -31.88
CA ARG A 989 37.96 -30.61 -32.03
C ARG A 989 37.09 -30.16 -30.86
N LEU A 990 37.66 -30.11 -29.66
CA LEU A 990 36.96 -29.61 -28.48
C LEU A 990 36.73 -28.09 -28.57
N ARG A 991 37.66 -27.33 -29.17
CA ARG A 991 37.50 -25.90 -29.47
C ARG A 991 36.48 -25.64 -30.58
N ASP A 992 36.43 -26.49 -31.62
CA ASP A 992 35.38 -26.43 -32.66
C ASP A 992 33.98 -26.58 -32.04
N LEU A 993 33.84 -27.54 -31.12
CA LEU A 993 32.60 -27.82 -30.37
C LEU A 993 32.22 -26.66 -29.41
N ASP A 994 33.19 -25.97 -28.80
CA ASP A 994 32.95 -24.76 -28.01
C ASP A 994 32.45 -23.60 -28.89
N ARG A 995 33.10 -23.34 -30.03
CA ARG A 995 32.67 -22.28 -30.97
C ARG A 995 31.27 -22.53 -31.51
N ALA A 996 30.96 -23.78 -31.85
CA ALA A 996 29.63 -24.18 -32.30
C ALA A 996 28.52 -23.88 -31.27
N ARG A 997 28.80 -24.12 -29.98
CA ARG A 997 27.89 -23.77 -28.89
C ARG A 997 27.77 -22.25 -28.69
N GLU A 998 28.84 -21.48 -28.89
CA GLU A 998 28.79 -20.02 -28.72
C GLU A 998 28.06 -19.30 -29.87
N ALA A 999 28.17 -19.79 -31.11
CA ALA A 999 27.43 -19.29 -32.27
C ALA A 999 25.89 -19.40 -32.08
N LEU A 1000 25.42 -20.55 -31.57
CA LEU A 1000 24.00 -20.75 -31.20
C LEU A 1000 23.56 -19.90 -29.99
N LYS A 1001 24.50 -19.54 -29.10
CA LYS A 1001 24.21 -18.86 -27.83
C LYS A 1001 24.25 -17.33 -27.91
N THR A 1002 24.97 -16.74 -28.87
CA THR A 1002 25.19 -15.28 -28.94
C THR A 1002 24.81 -14.68 -30.28
N ALA A 1003 25.34 -15.21 -31.39
CA ALA A 1003 25.03 -14.72 -32.72
C ALA A 1003 23.59 -15.08 -33.14
N TRP A 1004 23.17 -16.33 -32.91
CA TRP A 1004 21.86 -16.79 -33.35
C TRP A 1004 20.65 -16.11 -32.68
N PRO A 1005 20.61 -15.83 -31.36
CA PRO A 1005 19.45 -15.22 -30.74
C PRO A 1005 19.13 -13.83 -31.29
N PHE A 1006 20.16 -13.00 -31.55
CA PHE A 1006 19.99 -11.70 -32.23
C PHE A 1006 19.43 -11.89 -33.64
N LEU A 1007 20.07 -12.75 -34.46
CA LEU A 1007 19.63 -13.01 -35.83
C LEU A 1007 18.19 -13.54 -35.89
N SER A 1008 17.80 -14.43 -34.97
CA SER A 1008 16.47 -15.04 -34.96
C SER A 1008 15.32 -14.03 -34.83
N GLY A 1009 15.58 -12.88 -34.20
CA GLY A 1009 14.64 -11.77 -33.97
C GLY A 1009 14.68 -10.63 -34.99
N GLU A 1010 15.67 -10.62 -35.89
CA GLU A 1010 15.69 -9.71 -37.04
C GLU A 1010 14.65 -10.19 -38.08
N PRO A 1011 13.82 -9.29 -38.64
CA PRO A 1011 12.61 -9.66 -39.41
C PRO A 1011 12.89 -10.28 -40.78
N ASP A 1012 14.13 -10.18 -41.28
CA ASP A 1012 14.55 -10.55 -42.64
C ASP A 1012 15.57 -11.71 -42.69
N VAL A 1013 15.85 -12.39 -41.57
CA VAL A 1013 16.82 -13.50 -41.52
C VAL A 1013 16.31 -14.78 -42.19
N SER A 1014 17.09 -15.24 -43.18
CA SER A 1014 16.73 -16.32 -44.11
C SER A 1014 16.44 -17.68 -43.45
N GLU A 1015 15.51 -18.40 -44.06
CA GLU A 1015 15.10 -19.75 -43.64
C GLU A 1015 16.22 -20.79 -43.77
N TYR A 1016 17.14 -20.62 -44.73
CA TYR A 1016 18.36 -21.42 -44.87
C TYR A 1016 19.25 -21.36 -43.62
N LEU A 1017 19.38 -20.18 -42.99
CA LEU A 1017 20.16 -20.03 -41.77
C LEU A 1017 19.42 -20.58 -40.55
N ARG A 1018 18.09 -20.45 -40.51
CA ARG A 1018 17.22 -21.11 -39.51
C ARG A 1018 17.40 -22.63 -39.54
N ALA A 1019 17.49 -23.24 -40.72
CA ALA A 1019 17.72 -24.67 -40.89
C ALA A 1019 19.10 -25.12 -40.39
N ARG A 1020 20.18 -24.40 -40.71
CA ARG A 1020 21.54 -24.74 -40.22
C ARG A 1020 21.69 -24.60 -38.70
N ALA A 1021 20.99 -23.64 -38.08
CA ALA A 1021 20.97 -23.52 -36.62
C ALA A 1021 20.30 -24.75 -35.96
N ALA A 1022 19.16 -25.19 -36.48
CA ALA A 1022 18.46 -26.38 -35.95
C ALA A 1022 19.26 -27.69 -36.17
N GLU A 1023 19.92 -27.86 -37.32
CA GLU A 1023 20.78 -29.03 -37.57
C GLU A 1023 22.01 -29.06 -36.65
N LEU A 1024 22.57 -27.88 -36.34
CA LEU A 1024 23.69 -27.77 -35.39
C LEU A 1024 23.29 -28.15 -33.96
N GLU A 1025 22.09 -27.77 -33.54
CA GLU A 1025 21.54 -28.10 -32.22
C GLU A 1025 21.30 -29.61 -32.07
N ASP A 1026 20.75 -30.28 -33.08
CA ASP A 1026 20.56 -31.73 -33.08
C ASP A 1026 21.90 -32.51 -33.09
N LEU A 1027 22.85 -32.14 -33.95
CA LEU A 1027 24.14 -32.84 -34.05
C LEU A 1027 24.94 -32.80 -32.74
N LEU A 1028 24.85 -31.72 -31.97
CA LEU A 1028 25.49 -31.58 -30.66
C LEU A 1028 24.81 -32.43 -29.57
N ALA A 1029 23.57 -32.88 -29.75
CA ALA A 1029 22.81 -33.66 -28.78
C ALA A 1029 22.99 -35.20 -28.89
N ARG A 1030 23.49 -35.70 -30.03
CA ARG A 1030 23.61 -37.15 -30.30
C ARG A 1030 24.79 -37.80 -29.58
N GLU A 1031 24.60 -38.93 -28.91
CA GLU A 1031 25.70 -39.71 -28.27
C GLU A 1031 26.88 -40.08 -29.21
N THR A 1032 26.66 -40.03 -30.52
CA THR A 1032 27.66 -40.34 -31.56
C THR A 1032 28.28 -39.10 -32.22
N PHE A 1033 28.06 -37.88 -31.70
CA PHE A 1033 28.59 -36.60 -32.21
C PHE A 1033 30.08 -36.67 -32.62
N TYR A 1034 30.89 -37.47 -31.91
CA TYR A 1034 32.31 -37.70 -32.15
C TYR A 1034 32.63 -38.35 -33.52
N ARG A 1035 31.59 -38.75 -34.28
CA ARG A 1035 31.67 -39.28 -35.65
C ARG A 1035 31.30 -38.24 -36.72
N ASP A 1036 30.61 -37.15 -36.35
CA ASP A 1036 30.01 -36.16 -37.27
C ASP A 1036 30.61 -34.73 -37.14
N LEU A 1037 31.75 -34.61 -36.43
CA LEU A 1037 32.40 -33.34 -36.07
C LEU A 1037 32.55 -32.28 -37.19
N PRO A 1038 32.88 -32.61 -38.46
CA PRO A 1038 33.07 -31.60 -39.51
C PRO A 1038 31.78 -30.83 -39.88
N THR A 1039 30.61 -31.46 -39.73
CA THR A 1039 29.31 -30.84 -40.09
C THR A 1039 28.92 -29.76 -39.08
N ILE A 1040 29.26 -29.99 -37.80
CA ILE A 1040 29.07 -29.07 -36.69
C ILE A 1040 29.85 -27.76 -36.94
N GLU A 1041 31.13 -27.87 -37.31
CA GLU A 1041 32.04 -26.77 -37.64
C GLU A 1041 31.51 -25.89 -38.80
N GLN A 1042 30.95 -26.52 -39.84
CA GLN A 1042 30.41 -25.83 -41.01
C GLN A 1042 29.14 -25.02 -40.68
N ASN A 1043 28.21 -25.60 -39.92
CA ASN A 1043 26.96 -24.92 -39.55
C ASN A 1043 27.20 -23.73 -38.62
N ALA A 1044 28.12 -23.86 -37.65
CA ALA A 1044 28.50 -22.77 -36.77
C ALA A 1044 29.05 -21.56 -37.54
N SER A 1045 29.97 -21.82 -38.47
CA SER A 1045 30.64 -20.79 -39.26
C SER A 1045 29.70 -19.97 -40.16
N ALA A 1046 28.56 -20.53 -40.56
CA ALA A 1046 27.53 -19.82 -41.34
C ALA A 1046 26.76 -18.77 -40.51
N ILE A 1047 26.57 -19.02 -39.21
CA ILE A 1047 25.83 -18.15 -38.28
C ILE A 1047 26.69 -16.93 -37.92
N ASP A 1048 27.97 -17.14 -37.58
CA ASP A 1048 28.93 -16.07 -37.27
C ASP A 1048 29.07 -15.04 -38.42
N ALA A 1049 28.96 -15.50 -39.67
CA ALA A 1049 29.15 -14.68 -40.86
C ALA A 1049 28.00 -13.67 -41.09
N GLU A 1050 26.74 -14.10 -40.96
CA GLU A 1050 25.58 -13.21 -41.12
C GLU A 1050 25.43 -12.22 -39.95
N TYR A 1051 25.79 -12.64 -38.72
CA TYR A 1051 25.88 -11.72 -37.58
C TYR A 1051 26.93 -10.62 -37.83
N THR A 1052 28.10 -11.03 -38.34
CA THR A 1052 29.19 -10.12 -38.71
C THR A 1052 28.74 -9.08 -39.75
N ARG A 1053 28.08 -9.50 -40.84
CA ARG A 1053 27.59 -8.60 -41.90
C ARG A 1053 26.69 -7.49 -41.34
N ARG A 1054 25.72 -7.83 -40.49
CA ARG A 1054 24.78 -6.87 -39.88
C ARG A 1054 25.43 -5.92 -38.89
N PHE A 1055 26.44 -6.39 -38.14
CA PHE A 1055 27.24 -5.54 -37.27
C PHE A 1055 27.98 -4.46 -38.07
N ASP A 1056 28.68 -4.86 -39.16
CA ASP A 1056 29.48 -3.95 -39.96
C ASP A 1056 28.59 -2.91 -40.68
N GLU A 1057 27.40 -3.30 -41.17
CA GLU A 1057 26.41 -2.39 -41.77
C GLU A 1057 25.87 -1.35 -40.77
N ALA A 1058 25.55 -1.73 -39.52
CA ALA A 1058 25.06 -0.79 -38.52
C ALA A 1058 26.13 0.24 -38.09
N LEU A 1059 27.40 -0.16 -38.11
CA LEU A 1059 28.53 0.71 -37.76
C LEU A 1059 28.77 1.81 -38.81
N GLU A 1060 28.67 1.48 -40.11
CA GLU A 1060 28.77 2.46 -41.21
C GLU A 1060 27.71 3.57 -41.07
N VAL A 1061 26.45 3.20 -40.82
CA VAL A 1061 25.33 4.16 -40.73
C VAL A 1061 25.48 5.09 -39.52
N ARG A 1062 25.91 4.58 -38.36
CA ARG A 1062 26.23 5.40 -37.16
C ARG A 1062 27.22 6.51 -37.53
N ILE A 1063 28.34 6.14 -38.15
CA ILE A 1063 29.45 7.04 -38.46
C ILE A 1063 29.06 8.11 -39.49
N ALA A 1064 28.24 7.76 -40.49
CA ALA A 1064 27.75 8.69 -41.51
C ALA A 1064 26.90 9.82 -40.89
N ALA A 1065 25.97 9.49 -39.98
CA ALA A 1065 25.10 10.48 -39.34
C ALA A 1065 25.87 11.46 -38.45
N TYR A 1066 26.77 10.95 -37.59
CA TYR A 1066 27.60 11.80 -36.74
C TYR A 1066 28.60 12.67 -37.52
N THR A 1067 28.97 12.25 -38.74
CA THR A 1067 29.77 13.09 -39.64
C THR A 1067 28.98 14.32 -40.08
N GLN A 1068 27.77 14.13 -40.62
CA GLN A 1068 26.91 15.25 -41.04
C GLN A 1068 26.52 16.17 -39.88
N ALA A 1069 26.32 15.63 -38.68
CA ALA A 1069 26.00 16.43 -37.51
C ALA A 1069 27.15 17.39 -37.15
N LEU A 1070 28.40 16.92 -37.19
CA LEU A 1070 29.55 17.75 -36.86
C LEU A 1070 29.78 18.87 -37.88
N ASP A 1071 29.55 18.57 -39.17
CA ASP A 1071 29.64 19.56 -40.24
C ASP A 1071 28.57 20.66 -40.09
N ARG A 1072 27.37 20.34 -39.59
CA ARG A 1072 26.35 21.35 -39.24
C ARG A 1072 26.78 22.24 -38.07
N LEU A 1073 27.37 21.67 -37.02
CA LEU A 1073 27.83 22.44 -35.85
C LEU A 1073 28.88 23.49 -36.26
N ALA A 1074 29.91 23.09 -37.00
CA ALA A 1074 31.01 23.97 -37.41
C ALA A 1074 30.58 25.11 -38.35
N ASN A 1075 29.47 24.96 -39.08
CA ASN A 1075 28.91 26.01 -39.94
C ASN A 1075 27.89 26.93 -39.20
N THR A 1076 27.78 26.84 -37.88
CA THR A 1076 26.84 27.68 -37.11
C THR A 1076 27.41 29.09 -36.87
N PRO A 1077 26.66 30.18 -37.14
CA PRO A 1077 27.15 31.54 -36.92
C PRO A 1077 27.67 31.78 -35.51
N GLY A 1078 28.87 32.34 -35.40
CA GLY A 1078 29.58 32.54 -34.14
C GLY A 1078 30.58 31.44 -33.78
N TRP A 1079 30.61 30.31 -34.50
CA TRP A 1079 31.62 29.26 -34.33
C TRP A 1079 33.06 29.79 -34.46
N ASP A 1080 33.34 30.58 -35.51
CA ASP A 1080 34.65 31.21 -35.72
C ASP A 1080 34.95 32.36 -34.72
N GLY A 1081 34.00 32.71 -33.84
CA GLY A 1081 34.12 33.75 -32.82
C GLY A 1081 34.48 33.25 -31.42
N ILE A 1082 34.44 31.92 -31.18
CA ILE A 1082 34.88 31.29 -29.94
C ILE A 1082 36.31 30.75 -30.04
N ASP A 1083 36.94 30.46 -28.90
CA ASP A 1083 38.31 29.92 -28.90
C ASP A 1083 38.36 28.43 -29.35
N PRO A 1084 39.52 27.92 -29.82
CA PRO A 1084 39.63 26.55 -30.32
C PRO A 1084 39.36 25.45 -29.28
N ASP A 1085 39.61 25.70 -27.99
CA ASP A 1085 39.34 24.72 -26.93
C ASP A 1085 37.83 24.61 -26.68
N GLN A 1086 37.11 25.74 -26.77
CA GLN A 1086 35.65 25.80 -26.76
C GLN A 1086 35.06 25.09 -27.99
N GLN A 1087 35.60 25.31 -29.20
CA GLN A 1087 35.20 24.58 -30.40
C GLN A 1087 35.38 23.06 -30.22
N GLN A 1088 36.56 22.63 -29.78
CA GLN A 1088 36.85 21.20 -29.58
C GLN A 1088 35.92 20.57 -28.54
N ARG A 1089 35.65 21.27 -27.43
CA ARG A 1089 34.73 20.81 -26.38
C ARG A 1089 33.31 20.58 -26.91
N LEU A 1090 32.81 21.44 -27.79
CA LEU A 1090 31.47 21.32 -28.38
C LEU A 1090 31.40 20.23 -29.46
N ALA A 1091 32.49 20.01 -30.21
CA ALA A 1091 32.57 18.96 -31.23
C ALA A 1091 32.77 17.53 -30.65
N ALA A 1092 33.48 17.39 -29.54
CA ALA A 1092 33.89 16.10 -28.96
C ALA A 1092 32.77 15.06 -28.63
N PRO A 1093 31.51 15.43 -28.33
CA PRO A 1093 30.40 14.47 -28.22
C PRO A 1093 29.95 13.89 -29.57
N LEU A 1094 30.15 14.64 -30.66
CA LEU A 1094 29.82 14.22 -32.03
C LEU A 1094 30.99 13.49 -32.69
N GLU A 1095 32.26 13.91 -32.45
CA GLU A 1095 33.44 13.19 -32.97
C GLU A 1095 33.47 11.72 -32.54
N ARG A 1096 33.11 11.44 -31.28
CA ARG A 1096 33.04 10.07 -30.75
C ARG A 1096 31.96 9.18 -31.39
N GLY A 1097 30.99 9.75 -32.11
CA GLY A 1097 30.08 8.96 -32.93
C GLY A 1097 30.64 8.57 -34.30
N LYS A 1098 31.75 9.22 -34.72
CA LYS A 1098 32.44 8.99 -36.01
C LYS A 1098 33.54 7.92 -35.92
N THR A 1099 33.94 7.49 -34.73
CA THR A 1099 35.00 6.47 -34.57
C THR A 1099 34.53 5.08 -35.00
N ARG A 1100 35.46 4.27 -35.52
CA ARG A 1100 35.32 2.81 -35.54
C ARG A 1100 36.03 2.28 -34.31
N ASP A 1101 35.24 1.82 -33.34
CA ASP A 1101 35.77 1.37 -32.05
C ASP A 1101 36.40 -0.02 -32.22
N GLN A 1102 37.45 -0.33 -31.45
CA GLN A 1102 38.24 -1.56 -31.63
C GLN A 1102 37.54 -2.82 -31.10
N GLU A 1103 36.52 -2.67 -30.25
CA GLU A 1103 35.72 -3.76 -29.69
C GLU A 1103 34.32 -3.77 -30.31
N ARG A 1104 33.81 -4.95 -30.69
CA ARG A 1104 32.49 -5.11 -31.33
C ARG A 1104 31.35 -5.00 -30.32
N VAL A 1105 30.86 -3.79 -30.09
CA VAL A 1105 29.62 -3.53 -29.32
C VAL A 1105 28.38 -4.16 -30.01
N PRO A 1106 27.37 -4.66 -29.27
CA PRO A 1106 26.22 -5.32 -29.89
C PRO A 1106 25.46 -4.43 -30.88
N VAL A 1107 24.96 -5.01 -31.98
CA VAL A 1107 24.26 -4.28 -33.07
C VAL A 1107 23.13 -3.36 -32.59
N PRO A 1108 22.30 -3.71 -31.58
CA PRO A 1108 21.30 -2.79 -31.02
C PRO A 1108 21.88 -1.51 -30.39
N GLN A 1109 23.10 -1.57 -29.83
CA GLN A 1109 23.77 -0.39 -29.26
C GLN A 1109 24.19 0.59 -30.34
N LEU A 1110 24.73 0.09 -31.46
CA LEU A 1110 25.10 0.94 -32.61
C LEU A 1110 23.87 1.71 -33.17
N ARG A 1111 22.71 1.04 -33.23
CA ARG A 1111 21.43 1.66 -33.61
C ARG A 1111 20.99 2.72 -32.58
N SER A 1112 21.02 2.42 -31.29
CA SER A 1112 20.65 3.39 -30.23
C SER A 1112 21.59 4.60 -30.16
N GLU A 1113 22.86 4.46 -30.54
CA GLU A 1113 23.80 5.57 -30.60
C GLU A 1113 23.56 6.47 -31.81
N LEU A 1114 23.21 5.89 -32.97
CA LEU A 1114 22.77 6.61 -34.17
C LEU A 1114 21.55 7.50 -33.86
N ASP A 1115 20.53 6.97 -33.19
CA ASP A 1115 19.31 7.71 -32.82
C ASP A 1115 19.61 8.95 -31.94
N ALA A 1116 20.64 8.87 -31.09
CA ALA A 1116 21.04 9.95 -30.19
C ALA A 1116 21.82 11.10 -30.87
N CYS A 1117 22.09 11.01 -32.17
CA CYS A 1117 22.96 11.93 -32.90
C CYS A 1117 22.37 13.36 -32.99
N GLU A 1118 21.11 13.50 -33.38
CA GLU A 1118 20.52 14.81 -33.68
C GLU A 1118 20.30 15.65 -32.41
N THR A 1119 19.94 15.03 -31.28
CA THR A 1119 19.83 15.73 -29.99
C THR A 1119 21.17 16.33 -29.56
N ARG A 1120 22.27 15.56 -29.67
CA ARG A 1120 23.62 16.02 -29.30
C ARG A 1120 24.09 17.21 -30.14
N LEU A 1121 23.63 17.33 -31.38
CA LEU A 1121 23.88 18.49 -32.23
C LEU A 1121 23.17 19.74 -31.73
N GLN A 1122 21.88 19.63 -31.38
CA GLN A 1122 21.09 20.76 -30.88
C GLN A 1122 21.66 21.31 -29.57
N ASP A 1123 22.08 20.42 -28.65
CA ASP A 1123 22.71 20.81 -27.39
C ASP A 1123 24.03 21.57 -27.60
N ALA A 1124 24.87 21.13 -28.55
CA ALA A 1124 26.14 21.79 -28.87
C ALA A 1124 25.93 23.18 -29.53
N ILE A 1125 24.93 23.32 -30.40
CA ILE A 1125 24.54 24.61 -31.01
C ILE A 1125 23.98 25.57 -29.95
N ALA A 1126 23.21 25.08 -28.98
CA ALA A 1126 22.67 25.91 -27.90
C ALA A 1126 23.78 26.46 -26.99
N GLU A 1127 24.80 25.66 -26.68
CA GLU A 1127 25.92 26.08 -25.83
C GLU A 1127 26.87 27.05 -26.55
N LEU A 1128 27.11 26.87 -27.87
CA LEU A 1128 27.87 27.82 -28.69
C LEU A 1128 27.35 29.26 -28.53
N HIS A 1129 26.05 29.47 -28.73
CA HIS A 1129 25.44 30.79 -28.64
C HIS A 1129 25.55 31.43 -27.25
N ARG A 1130 25.57 30.62 -26.17
CA ARG A 1130 25.80 31.09 -24.80
C ARG A 1130 27.22 31.61 -24.61
N ILE A 1131 28.20 30.96 -25.23
CA ILE A 1131 29.63 31.29 -25.07
C ILE A 1131 29.98 32.59 -25.82
N VAL A 1132 29.56 32.74 -27.08
CA VAL A 1132 29.92 33.90 -27.95
C VAL A 1132 29.55 35.25 -27.32
N ASP A 1133 28.32 35.37 -26.83
CA ASP A 1133 27.75 36.64 -26.38
C ASP A 1133 27.75 36.79 -24.83
N GLY A 1134 28.18 35.75 -24.10
CA GLY A 1134 28.41 35.72 -22.65
C GLY A 1134 27.20 36.01 -21.78
N ASP A 1135 27.41 36.55 -20.57
CA ASP A 1135 26.32 36.99 -19.66
C ASP A 1135 25.53 38.18 -20.20
N ARG A 1136 25.92 38.76 -21.35
CA ARG A 1136 25.05 39.68 -22.07
C ARG A 1136 23.96 38.93 -22.83
N VAL A 1137 24.03 37.61 -23.02
CA VAL A 1137 22.88 36.82 -23.49
C VAL A 1137 21.76 36.84 -22.45
N ALA A 1138 20.54 36.98 -22.97
CA ALA A 1138 19.39 36.33 -22.38
C ALA A 1138 18.77 35.36 -23.39
N THR A 1139 18.63 34.10 -22.96
CA THR A 1139 17.84 33.01 -23.55
C THR A 1139 17.24 32.29 -22.36
N VAL A 1140 15.99 31.83 -22.45
CA VAL A 1140 15.30 31.16 -21.34
C VAL A 1140 14.13 30.28 -21.92
N ARG A 1141 12.83 30.22 -21.50
CA ARG A 1141 11.74 29.38 -22.13
C ARG A 1141 10.35 30.11 -22.33
N LEU A 1142 10.03 30.56 -23.57
CA LEU A 1142 8.96 31.54 -23.99
C LEU A 1142 7.59 30.92 -23.81
N GLY A 1143 6.92 30.51 -24.91
CA GLY A 1143 5.86 29.51 -25.12
C GLY A 1143 5.39 28.55 -24.01
N GLY A 1144 6.05 28.48 -22.86
CA GLY A 1144 5.38 28.78 -21.58
C GLY A 1144 4.48 30.05 -21.57
N TYR A 1145 4.44 30.84 -22.64
CA TYR A 1145 3.57 31.98 -22.79
C TYR A 1145 2.65 32.00 -24.08
N PHE A 1146 3.02 31.41 -25.22
CA PHE A 1146 2.07 30.75 -26.16
C PHE A 1146 1.35 29.55 -25.48
N SER A 1147 1.65 29.28 -24.21
CA SER A 1147 1.26 28.10 -23.43
C SER A 1147 -0.22 27.84 -23.37
N GLY A 1148 -1.03 28.91 -23.38
CA GLY A 1148 -2.49 28.82 -23.32
C GLY A 1148 -3.15 28.43 -24.62
N GLY A 1149 -2.36 28.11 -25.65
CA GLY A 1149 -2.85 28.26 -27.00
C GLY A 1149 -3.11 29.73 -27.29
N VAL A 1150 -3.80 29.94 -28.40
CA VAL A 1150 -3.66 31.13 -29.22
C VAL A 1150 -5.00 31.19 -30.01
N GLU A 1151 -5.95 32.10 -29.69
CA GLU A 1151 -7.38 32.16 -30.16
C GLU A 1151 -8.11 33.46 -30.71
N THR A 1152 -7.74 34.74 -30.53
CA THR A 1152 -8.29 35.96 -31.24
C THR A 1152 -7.25 37.13 -31.39
N GLU A 1153 -7.52 38.31 -31.99
CA GLU A 1153 -6.47 39.37 -31.98
C GLU A 1153 -6.06 39.70 -30.55
N GLU A 1154 -7.08 39.93 -29.74
CA GLU A 1154 -7.00 40.37 -28.36
C GLU A 1154 -5.87 39.74 -27.48
N GLN A 1155 -5.78 38.49 -27.05
CA GLN A 1155 -4.66 38.01 -26.18
C GLN A 1155 -3.47 37.63 -27.06
N LEU A 1156 -3.38 38.21 -28.26
CA LEU A 1156 -2.19 38.21 -29.07
C LEU A 1156 -1.74 39.57 -29.66
N ASP A 1157 -2.40 40.68 -29.33
CA ASP A 1157 -1.71 41.74 -28.59
C ASP A 1157 -1.83 41.49 -27.08
N ALA A 1158 -2.05 40.25 -26.63
CA ALA A 1158 -1.25 39.68 -25.55
C ALA A 1158 -0.12 38.79 -26.10
N ALA A 1159 0.38 39.12 -27.30
CA ALA A 1159 1.79 39.07 -27.62
C ALA A 1159 2.29 40.46 -28.05
N LEU A 1160 3.51 40.86 -27.65
CA LEU A 1160 4.13 42.20 -27.54
C LEU A 1160 3.87 43.20 -26.23
N ALA A 1161 4.41 43.21 -24.93
CA ALA A 1161 4.06 43.13 -23.38
C ALA A 1161 3.63 41.88 -22.30
N GLY A 1162 3.98 40.50 -22.02
CA GLY A 1162 4.89 39.16 -22.28
C GLY A 1162 6.32 38.70 -23.13
N ILE A 1163 6.58 38.66 -24.51
CA ILE A 1163 7.78 38.97 -25.47
C ILE A 1163 8.12 40.47 -25.99
N ARG A 1164 7.88 41.52 -25.24
CA ARG A 1164 8.05 42.96 -25.36
C ARG A 1164 8.74 43.74 -24.14
N GLU A 1165 8.43 43.61 -22.88
CA GLU A 1165 9.14 44.25 -21.76
C GLU A 1165 10.54 43.77 -21.25
N GLU A 1166 10.97 42.57 -21.62
CA GLU A 1166 11.90 41.66 -20.94
C GLU A 1166 13.21 41.45 -21.69
N CYS A 1167 13.29 41.01 -22.97
CA CYS A 1167 14.35 41.37 -23.92
C CYS A 1167 14.82 42.79 -23.65
N SER A 1168 13.94 43.70 -23.29
CA SER A 1168 14.23 45.07 -22.99
C SER A 1168 14.79 45.34 -21.63
N ARG A 1169 14.11 45.08 -20.52
CA ARG A 1169 14.77 45.24 -19.23
C ARG A 1169 15.95 44.26 -19.07
N LEU A 1170 16.16 43.36 -20.05
CA LEU A 1170 17.43 42.72 -20.38
C LEU A 1170 18.33 43.68 -21.22
N ILE A 1171 17.99 44.17 -22.42
CA ILE A 1171 18.69 45.20 -23.26
C ILE A 1171 19.08 46.48 -22.49
N GLY A 1172 18.14 47.13 -21.79
CA GLY A 1172 18.33 48.24 -20.85
C GLY A 1172 19.11 47.88 -19.59
N THR A 1173 19.15 46.60 -19.15
CA THR A 1173 20.20 46.11 -18.23
C THR A 1173 21.47 45.63 -18.96
N GLY A 1174 21.59 45.93 -20.25
CA GLY A 1174 22.79 45.77 -21.06
C GLY A 1174 22.89 44.45 -21.86
N LYS A 1175 21.83 43.64 -21.95
CA LYS A 1175 21.84 42.28 -22.52
C LYS A 1175 21.34 42.18 -23.97
N LYS A 1176 22.10 41.51 -24.84
CA LYS A 1176 21.65 41.00 -26.15
C LYS A 1176 20.70 39.83 -25.92
N VAL A 1177 19.56 39.76 -26.61
CA VAL A 1177 18.57 38.71 -26.35
C VAL A 1177 18.48 37.74 -27.52
N ILE A 1178 18.72 36.46 -27.23
CA ILE A 1178 18.65 35.35 -28.17
C ILE A 1178 17.35 34.60 -27.89
N VAL A 1179 16.38 34.87 -28.75
CA VAL A 1179 15.10 34.17 -28.85
C VAL A 1179 15.33 32.96 -29.76
N GLN A 1180 15.75 31.87 -29.11
CA GLN A 1180 16.55 30.73 -29.58
C GLN A 1180 15.82 29.68 -30.44
#